data_AF-E2A7I1-F1
#
_entry.id   AF-E2A7I1-F1
#
_cell.length_a   1.000
_cell.length_b   1.000
_cell.length_c   1.000
_cell.angle_alpha   90.00
_cell.angle_beta   90.00
_cell.angle_gamma   90.00
#
_symmetry.space_group_name_H-M   'P 1'
#
loop_
_entity.id
_entity.type
_entity.pdbx_description
1 polymer ?
#
loop_
_entity_poly.entity_id
_entity_poly.type
_entity_poly.pdbx_seq_one_letter_code
_entity_poly.pdbx_strand_id
1 'polypeptide(L)'
;MRFLQRSSTEARPPGLIVAPRALFLVENLRTGRGARTSDTAAKHRRCCALKHLDFKWAVELNRYSLELIGLWPKMEETTREKLMANVRVFLLIIMVTFVCVIPCIHSLIRVWGDLMSMTDNLQFTLPLVSMIMKLVIMWSKRAALAPILSMIAKDWLRLKTDEERKIMIRCARIPRMIIICGFVIMFASFILLFILPCLGITMRYITNVTDPGKPLPLQTYYLYDTDKSPYFELTFLAQGVTLMISAMGYSAIDSLFGLLVFHVCGQLENLKGRLTDEKDPNFDRVLADAVTDHVRLIRCVKVIESTFTLMLLGLFLYFGTLFSLYGFLLVTLFMKLKKKQLSDFVWAVELHRLGLELIGLWPNCKTDETAKKGHGSDIRMGLAFITVILASGVPLIWALLRVWGDMVLMIDNLRITLPLIVVSIKFVIMRWKRTVLLSIVNMMAEDWTTLKLATERDVMIKRARTARLLVIFGYVIMMLAFVMLIILPCFGIQIRHLTNLTDRNKPLPLQTYYFYDTDQSPQFELTFFAQVITISLAGIIYTSVDAFLGLVILHICGQLENFRRRVINLVSCKDFNNALSNSVVTHLRLIRFADNIEDTFTLMMLGLLSYFGIVFCLCGFLLLTVVTDKKVSNAGLPQACYMAVAALILLSHTFLYCGAGELIIQHLLKTSAGYISFLLAKRS
;
A
#
# COMPACT_ATOMS: atom_id res chain seq x y z
N MET A 1 -107.02 -13.70 3.79
CA MET A 1 -105.81 -12.89 3.57
C MET A 1 -104.69 -13.85 3.13
N ARG A 2 -104.43 -14.14 1.84
CA ARG A 2 -104.01 -13.27 0.72
C ARG A 2 -102.78 -12.41 1.06
N PHE A 3 -101.56 -12.98 1.00
CA PHE A 3 -100.60 -12.84 -0.13
C PHE A 3 -99.21 -13.43 0.24
N LEU A 4 -98.81 -14.49 -0.49
CA LEU A 4 -97.46 -14.96 -0.94
C LEU A 4 -96.27 -14.89 0.04
N GLN A 5 -95.58 -15.96 0.47
CA GLN A 5 -95.02 -17.18 -0.17
C GLN A 5 -93.83 -16.97 -1.15
N ARG A 6 -92.66 -17.46 -0.70
CA ARG A 6 -91.51 -18.09 -1.40
C ARG A 6 -90.19 -17.32 -1.68
N SER A 7 -89.15 -17.90 -1.05
CA SER A 7 -87.78 -18.22 -1.50
C SER A 7 -86.71 -17.13 -1.62
N SER A 8 -85.70 -17.20 -0.73
CA SER A 8 -84.32 -16.83 -1.03
C SER A 8 -83.38 -17.99 -0.66
N THR A 9 -82.91 -18.69 -1.69
CA THR A 9 -81.80 -19.65 -1.64
C THR A 9 -80.46 -18.94 -1.47
N GLU A 10 -79.53 -19.65 -0.83
CA GLU A 10 -78.13 -19.32 -0.52
C GLU A 10 -77.35 -18.60 -1.63
N ALA A 11 -76.51 -17.64 -1.25
CA ALA A 11 -75.41 -17.15 -2.07
C ALA A 11 -74.14 -16.95 -1.21
N ARG A 12 -73.13 -17.80 -1.47
CA ARG A 12 -71.74 -17.64 -0.99
C ARG A 12 -71.11 -16.38 -1.60
N PRO A 13 -70.18 -15.68 -0.91
CA PRO A 13 -69.40 -14.61 -1.54
C PRO A 13 -68.35 -15.20 -2.49
N PRO A 14 -68.08 -14.57 -3.65
CA PRO A 14 -67.13 -15.10 -4.62
C PRO A 14 -65.69 -14.80 -4.19
N GLY A 15 -64.86 -15.84 -4.24
CA GLY A 15 -63.42 -15.77 -4.06
C GLY A 15 -62.74 -14.89 -5.11
N LEU A 16 -61.64 -14.27 -4.70
CA LEU A 16 -60.79 -13.39 -5.49
C LEU A 16 -60.00 -14.22 -6.52
N ILE A 17 -60.64 -14.63 -7.62
CA ILE A 17 -59.98 -15.17 -8.80
C ILE A 17 -59.96 -14.10 -9.89
N VAL A 18 -58.75 -13.84 -10.36
CA VAL A 18 -58.33 -12.90 -11.40
C VAL A 18 -59.25 -12.96 -12.64
N ALA A 19 -59.78 -11.82 -13.07
CA ALA A 19 -60.51 -11.70 -14.33
C ALA A 19 -59.64 -10.97 -15.38
N PRO A 20 -59.29 -11.60 -16.52
CA PRO A 20 -58.74 -10.96 -17.72
C PRO A 20 -59.72 -9.99 -18.41
N ARG A 21 -60.91 -9.78 -17.85
CA ARG A 21 -61.96 -8.91 -18.40
C ARG A 21 -61.69 -7.42 -18.22
N ALA A 22 -60.81 -7.02 -17.31
CA ALA A 22 -60.48 -5.61 -17.09
C ALA A 22 -59.61 -5.02 -18.22
N LEU A 23 -58.76 -5.82 -18.88
CA LEU A 23 -57.94 -5.38 -20.00
C LEU A 23 -58.76 -5.19 -21.29
N PHE A 24 -59.72 -6.09 -21.56
CA PHE A 24 -60.56 -6.03 -22.76
C PHE A 24 -61.55 -4.84 -22.77
N LEU A 25 -61.81 -4.24 -21.60
CA LEU A 25 -62.68 -3.07 -21.44
C LEU A 25 -61.94 -1.72 -21.57
N VAL A 26 -60.61 -1.71 -21.40
CA VAL A 26 -59.79 -0.50 -21.61
C VAL A 26 -59.63 -0.19 -23.10
N GLU A 27 -59.63 -1.22 -23.95
CA GLU A 27 -59.49 -1.06 -25.41
C GLU A 27 -60.80 -0.62 -26.08
N ASN A 28 -61.95 -1.09 -25.60
CA ASN A 28 -63.27 -0.67 -26.09
C ASN A 28 -63.69 0.77 -25.68
N LEU A 29 -63.03 1.38 -24.69
CA LEU A 29 -63.28 2.77 -24.30
C LEU A 29 -62.57 3.80 -25.20
N ARG A 30 -61.74 3.34 -26.16
CA ARG A 30 -61.06 4.20 -27.15
C ARG A 30 -61.95 4.53 -28.35
N THR A 31 -62.98 3.73 -28.61
CA THR A 31 -63.96 3.93 -29.69
C THR A 31 -65.25 4.51 -29.12
N GLY A 32 -65.35 5.84 -29.10
CA GLY A 32 -66.46 6.54 -28.47
C GLY A 32 -67.82 6.28 -29.12
N ARG A 33 -68.85 6.02 -28.29
CA ARG A 33 -70.26 6.39 -28.49
C ARG A 33 -71.08 6.06 -27.21
N GLY A 34 -71.79 7.06 -26.66
CA GLY A 34 -72.97 6.81 -25.80
C GLY A 34 -73.06 7.53 -24.44
N ALA A 35 -73.70 8.70 -24.45
CA ALA A 35 -74.61 9.30 -23.44
C ALA A 35 -74.13 9.70 -22.02
N ARG A 36 -74.59 10.89 -21.61
CA ARG A 36 -74.18 11.78 -20.50
C ARG A 36 -74.45 11.32 -19.05
N THR A 37 -74.88 10.09 -18.81
CA THR A 37 -74.89 9.47 -17.46
C THR A 37 -73.59 8.70 -17.16
N SER A 38 -72.63 8.72 -18.09
CA SER A 38 -71.38 7.96 -18.06
C SER A 38 -70.20 8.68 -17.39
N ASP A 39 -70.25 10.00 -17.18
CA ASP A 39 -69.04 10.78 -16.88
C ASP A 39 -68.60 10.67 -15.40
N THR A 40 -69.55 10.70 -14.46
CA THR A 40 -69.29 10.46 -13.02
C THR A 40 -68.90 9.02 -12.74
N ALA A 41 -69.56 8.04 -13.37
CA ALA A 41 -69.21 6.63 -13.26
C ALA A 41 -67.86 6.32 -13.91
N ALA A 42 -67.51 6.97 -15.03
CA ALA A 42 -66.20 6.85 -15.65
C ALA A 42 -65.08 7.52 -14.83
N LYS A 43 -65.35 8.67 -14.20
CA LYS A 43 -64.40 9.36 -13.30
C LYS A 43 -64.15 8.56 -12.03
N HIS A 44 -65.21 7.97 -11.43
CA HIS A 44 -65.10 7.10 -10.27
C HIS A 44 -64.30 5.82 -10.59
N ARG A 45 -64.57 5.18 -11.74
CA ARG A 45 -63.80 4.03 -12.22
C ARG A 45 -62.33 4.36 -12.47
N ARG A 46 -62.02 5.52 -13.06
CA ARG A 46 -60.65 5.99 -13.26
C ARG A 46 -59.91 6.24 -11.94
N CYS A 47 -60.57 6.87 -10.96
CA CYS A 47 -59.99 7.11 -9.63
C CYS A 47 -59.69 5.78 -8.90
N CYS A 48 -60.62 4.82 -8.95
CA CYS A 48 -60.41 3.50 -8.34
C CYS A 48 -59.24 2.75 -9.00
N ALA A 49 -59.18 2.74 -10.34
CA ALA A 49 -58.07 2.14 -11.08
C ALA A 49 -56.71 2.77 -10.76
N LEU A 50 -56.65 4.09 -10.61
CA LEU A 50 -55.42 4.81 -10.28
C LEU A 50 -54.86 4.42 -8.90
N LYS A 51 -55.72 4.31 -7.88
CA LYS A 51 -55.30 3.90 -6.52
C LYS A 51 -54.73 2.48 -6.49
N HIS A 52 -55.35 1.56 -7.23
CA HIS A 52 -54.85 0.19 -7.36
C HIS A 52 -53.50 0.15 -8.07
N LEU A 53 -53.31 0.99 -9.09
CA LEU A 53 -52.05 1.11 -9.81
C LEU A 53 -50.93 1.64 -8.91
N ASP A 54 -51.21 2.67 -8.10
CA ASP A 54 -50.23 3.26 -7.17
C ASP A 54 -49.80 2.27 -6.08
N PHE A 55 -50.76 1.55 -5.48
CA PHE A 55 -50.46 0.50 -4.50
C PHE A 55 -49.59 -0.60 -5.10
N LYS A 56 -49.99 -1.10 -6.29
CA LYS A 56 -49.23 -2.11 -7.01
C LYS A 56 -47.82 -1.60 -7.29
N TRP A 57 -47.68 -0.39 -7.82
CA TRP A 57 -46.38 0.22 -8.09
C TRP A 57 -45.51 0.36 -6.84
N ALA A 58 -46.07 0.70 -5.67
CA ALA A 58 -45.30 0.84 -4.45
C ALA A 58 -44.74 -0.50 -3.92
N VAL A 59 -45.49 -1.60 -4.10
CA VAL A 59 -45.23 -2.87 -3.39
C VAL A 59 -44.75 -4.02 -4.28
N GLU A 60 -45.03 -3.97 -5.59
CA GLU A 60 -44.87 -5.10 -6.53
C GLU A 60 -43.47 -5.73 -6.55
N LEU A 61 -42.40 -4.93 -6.54
CA LEU A 61 -41.03 -5.47 -6.58
C LEU A 61 -40.68 -6.24 -5.30
N ASN A 62 -41.07 -5.72 -4.14
CA ASN A 62 -40.89 -6.39 -2.85
C ASN A 62 -41.73 -7.66 -2.76
N ARG A 63 -42.98 -7.56 -3.23
CA ARG A 63 -43.92 -8.68 -3.27
C ARG A 63 -43.39 -9.83 -4.12
N TYR A 64 -42.94 -9.54 -5.33
CA TYR A 64 -42.38 -10.54 -6.24
C TYR A 64 -41.22 -11.32 -5.61
N SER A 65 -40.23 -10.61 -5.05
CA SER A 65 -39.06 -11.26 -4.43
C SER A 65 -39.42 -12.12 -3.22
N LEU A 66 -40.28 -11.61 -2.33
CA LEU A 66 -40.67 -12.33 -1.12
C LEU A 66 -41.66 -13.48 -1.42
N GLU A 67 -42.49 -13.36 -2.46
CA GLU A 67 -43.37 -14.46 -2.91
C GLU A 67 -42.54 -15.61 -3.52
N LEU A 68 -41.45 -15.30 -4.23
CA LEU A 68 -40.53 -16.30 -4.76
C LEU A 68 -39.91 -17.14 -3.63
N ILE A 69 -39.48 -16.49 -2.55
CA ILE A 69 -38.87 -17.14 -1.37
C ILE A 69 -39.92 -17.85 -0.52
N GLY A 70 -41.17 -17.38 -0.54
CA GLY A 70 -42.27 -17.88 0.31
C GLY A 70 -42.47 -17.07 1.60
N LEU A 71 -41.85 -15.89 1.73
CA LEU A 71 -41.95 -15.04 2.92
C LEU A 71 -43.02 -13.96 2.83
N TRP A 72 -43.61 -13.70 1.66
CA TRP A 72 -44.64 -12.66 1.52
C TRP A 72 -45.84 -12.94 2.44
N PRO A 73 -46.16 -12.05 3.40
CA PRO A 73 -47.31 -12.24 4.29
C PRO A 73 -48.63 -11.94 3.57
N LYS A 74 -49.56 -12.90 3.59
CA LYS A 74 -50.94 -12.74 3.09
C LYS A 74 -51.94 -12.90 4.23
N MET A 75 -53.06 -12.18 4.17
CA MET A 75 -54.12 -12.23 5.21
C MET A 75 -55.03 -13.45 5.05
N GLU A 76 -55.42 -13.74 3.81
CA GLU A 76 -56.24 -14.90 3.47
C GLU A 76 -55.37 -15.86 2.67
N GLU A 77 -54.94 -16.94 3.31
CA GLU A 77 -54.22 -18.04 2.67
C GLU A 77 -55.03 -19.30 2.80
N THR A 78 -55.16 -20.04 1.70
CA THR A 78 -55.61 -21.42 1.80
C THR A 78 -54.58 -22.25 2.55
N THR A 79 -55.02 -23.31 3.25
CA THR A 79 -54.12 -24.24 3.97
C THR A 79 -53.00 -24.76 3.07
N ARG A 80 -53.31 -24.98 1.78
CA ARG A 80 -52.36 -25.42 0.76
C ARG A 80 -51.30 -24.36 0.44
N GLU A 81 -51.68 -23.09 0.26
CA GLU A 81 -50.73 -22.01 -0.02
C GLU A 81 -49.77 -21.76 1.14
N LYS A 82 -50.29 -21.77 2.37
CA LYS A 82 -49.47 -21.63 3.58
C LYS A 82 -48.47 -22.77 3.73
N LEU A 83 -48.90 -24.02 3.48
CA LEU A 83 -48.03 -25.19 3.49
C LEU A 83 -46.92 -25.07 2.43
N MET A 84 -47.28 -24.73 1.19
CA MET A 84 -46.30 -24.57 0.10
C MET A 84 -45.27 -23.47 0.39
N ALA A 85 -45.70 -22.34 0.96
CA ALA A 85 -44.80 -21.25 1.36
C ALA A 85 -43.82 -21.70 2.47
N ASN A 86 -44.32 -22.38 3.50
CA ASN A 86 -43.49 -22.93 4.58
C ASN A 86 -42.47 -23.96 4.07
N VAL A 87 -42.90 -24.88 3.19
CA VAL A 87 -42.01 -25.87 2.58
C VAL A 87 -40.92 -25.20 1.74
N ARG A 88 -41.25 -24.16 0.97
CA ARG A 88 -40.25 -23.38 0.20
C ARG A 88 -39.19 -22.77 1.10
N VAL A 89 -39.58 -22.05 2.16
CA VAL A 89 -38.64 -21.42 3.09
C VAL A 89 -37.77 -22.48 3.79
N PHE A 90 -38.37 -23.59 4.21
CA PHE A 90 -37.64 -24.70 4.84
C PHE A 90 -36.59 -25.31 3.91
N LEU A 91 -36.95 -25.61 2.67
CA LEU A 91 -36.02 -26.12 1.66
C LEU A 91 -34.90 -25.13 1.35
N LEU A 92 -35.18 -23.83 1.31
CA LEU A 92 -34.16 -22.80 1.11
C LEU A 92 -33.17 -22.75 2.29
N ILE A 93 -33.63 -22.83 3.53
CA ILE A 93 -32.74 -22.88 4.70
C ILE A 93 -31.83 -24.11 4.63
N ILE A 94 -32.37 -25.28 4.30
CA ILE A 94 -31.58 -26.51 4.12
C ILE A 94 -30.53 -26.32 3.01
N MET A 95 -30.96 -25.86 1.84
CA MET A 95 -30.09 -25.66 0.68
C MET A 95 -28.93 -24.71 1.00
N VAL A 96 -29.21 -23.53 1.58
CA VAL A 96 -28.19 -22.54 1.96
C VAL A 96 -27.23 -23.12 3.01
N THR A 97 -27.75 -23.88 3.98
CA THR A 97 -26.95 -24.45 5.06
C THR A 97 -25.98 -25.50 4.55
N PHE A 98 -26.46 -26.48 3.77
CA PHE A 98 -25.64 -27.62 3.32
C PHE A 98 -24.76 -27.30 2.11
N VAL A 99 -25.25 -26.50 1.17
CA VAL A 99 -24.48 -26.16 -0.05
C VAL A 99 -23.46 -25.07 0.23
N CYS A 100 -23.73 -24.11 1.12
CA CYS A 100 -22.84 -22.97 1.31
C CYS A 100 -22.28 -22.87 2.74
N VAL A 101 -23.13 -22.74 3.77
CA VAL A 101 -22.66 -22.38 5.12
C VAL A 101 -21.74 -23.43 5.74
N ILE A 102 -22.12 -24.71 5.73
CA ILE A 102 -21.29 -25.77 6.31
C ILE A 102 -19.94 -25.88 5.57
N PRO A 103 -19.89 -25.97 4.23
CA PRO A 103 -18.62 -25.98 3.49
C PRO A 103 -17.77 -24.72 3.71
N CYS A 104 -18.39 -23.55 3.86
CA CYS A 104 -17.70 -22.30 4.16
C CYS A 104 -17.08 -22.30 5.56
N ILE A 105 -17.80 -22.77 6.58
CA ILE A 105 -17.29 -22.88 7.96
C ILE A 105 -16.16 -23.91 8.02
N HIS A 106 -16.31 -25.05 7.36
CA HIS A 106 -15.24 -26.06 7.32
C HIS A 106 -13.98 -25.52 6.63
N SER A 107 -14.15 -24.78 5.54
CA SER A 107 -13.07 -24.07 4.87
C SER A 107 -12.38 -23.05 5.80
N LEU A 108 -13.15 -22.27 6.56
CA LEU A 108 -12.63 -21.32 7.55
C LEU A 108 -11.74 -22.00 8.61
N ILE A 109 -12.13 -23.18 9.08
CA ILE A 109 -11.35 -23.98 10.04
C ILE A 109 -10.02 -24.42 9.42
N ARG A 110 -10.01 -24.79 8.14
CA ARG A 110 -8.80 -25.25 7.44
C ARG A 110 -7.80 -24.13 7.17
N VAL A 111 -8.28 -22.95 6.82
CA VAL A 111 -7.41 -21.78 6.57
C VAL A 111 -7.07 -21.02 7.85
N TRP A 112 -7.38 -21.60 9.01
CA TRP A 112 -7.10 -21.01 10.31
C TRP A 112 -5.60 -20.71 10.46
N GLY A 113 -5.30 -19.47 10.84
CA GLY A 113 -3.93 -18.98 11.01
C GLY A 113 -3.41 -18.16 9.81
N ASP A 114 -4.00 -18.27 8.62
CA ASP A 114 -3.74 -17.34 7.53
C ASP A 114 -4.81 -16.23 7.48
N LEU A 115 -4.44 -15.04 7.97
CA LEU A 115 -5.33 -13.89 8.06
C LEU A 115 -5.96 -13.52 6.70
N MET A 116 -5.21 -13.62 5.60
CA MET A 116 -5.70 -13.22 4.28
C MET A 116 -6.81 -14.17 3.83
N SER A 117 -6.57 -15.48 3.91
CA SER A 117 -7.57 -16.50 3.60
C SER A 117 -8.76 -16.48 4.54
N MET A 118 -8.56 -16.27 5.84
CA MET A 118 -9.66 -16.16 6.80
C MET A 118 -10.56 -14.97 6.49
N THR A 119 -9.98 -13.82 6.11
CA THR A 119 -10.74 -12.61 5.77
C THR A 119 -11.53 -12.81 4.48
N ASP A 120 -10.92 -13.41 3.45
CA ASP A 120 -11.58 -13.75 2.19
C ASP A 120 -12.76 -14.72 2.40
N ASN A 121 -12.58 -15.77 3.21
CA ASN A 121 -13.67 -16.69 3.58
C ASN A 121 -14.81 -15.98 4.34
N LEU A 122 -14.48 -15.23 5.40
CA LEU A 122 -15.47 -14.58 6.27
C LEU A 122 -16.35 -13.58 5.51
N GLN A 123 -15.83 -12.96 4.43
CA GLN A 123 -16.58 -12.08 3.55
C GLN A 123 -17.82 -12.76 2.94
N PHE A 124 -17.78 -14.08 2.73
CA PHE A 124 -18.91 -14.84 2.19
C PHE A 124 -19.67 -15.61 3.27
N THR A 125 -18.97 -16.14 4.27
CA THR A 125 -19.58 -16.93 5.36
C THR A 125 -20.55 -16.10 6.20
N LEU A 126 -20.17 -14.88 6.58
CA LEU A 126 -21.00 -14.06 7.45
C LEU A 126 -22.31 -13.57 6.79
N PRO A 127 -22.33 -13.13 5.51
CA PRO A 127 -23.60 -12.86 4.81
C PRO A 127 -24.53 -14.06 4.73
N LEU A 128 -24.01 -15.27 4.51
CA LEU A 128 -24.82 -16.48 4.44
C LEU A 128 -25.44 -16.82 5.80
N VAL A 129 -24.67 -16.71 6.89
CA VAL A 129 -25.18 -16.87 8.26
C VAL A 129 -26.23 -15.79 8.58
N SER A 130 -25.96 -14.54 8.20
CA SER A 130 -26.93 -13.44 8.33
C SER A 130 -28.20 -13.70 7.53
N MET A 131 -28.10 -14.28 6.34
CA MET A 131 -29.26 -14.63 5.51
C MET A 131 -30.12 -15.70 6.18
N ILE A 132 -29.53 -16.76 6.74
CA ILE A 132 -30.27 -17.77 7.52
C ILE A 132 -30.99 -17.12 8.70
N MET A 133 -30.29 -16.29 9.47
CA MET A 133 -30.89 -15.54 10.59
C MET A 133 -32.10 -14.70 10.11
N LYS A 134 -31.96 -13.97 9.00
CA LYS A 134 -33.04 -13.18 8.40
C LYS A 134 -34.24 -14.04 8.00
N LEU A 135 -34.01 -15.17 7.33
CA LEU A 135 -35.05 -16.11 6.93
C LEU A 135 -35.81 -16.63 8.16
N VAL A 136 -35.11 -17.06 9.21
CA VAL A 136 -35.72 -17.59 10.44
C VAL A 136 -36.56 -16.52 11.15
N ILE A 137 -36.01 -15.31 11.33
CA ILE A 137 -36.73 -14.21 11.98
C ILE A 137 -37.98 -13.83 11.17
N MET A 138 -37.85 -13.63 9.85
CA MET A 138 -38.97 -13.26 9.00
C MET A 138 -40.03 -14.35 8.92
N TRP A 139 -39.63 -15.61 8.89
CA TRP A 139 -40.56 -16.73 8.89
C TRP A 139 -41.37 -16.77 10.20
N SER A 140 -40.69 -16.57 11.34
CA SER A 140 -41.36 -16.52 12.67
C SER A 140 -42.33 -15.34 12.81
N LYS A 141 -41.98 -14.17 12.26
CA LYS A 141 -42.78 -12.94 12.36
C LYS A 141 -43.78 -12.75 11.21
N ARG A 142 -43.84 -13.68 10.26
CA ARG A 142 -44.72 -13.60 9.07
C ARG A 142 -46.18 -13.32 9.42
N ALA A 143 -46.72 -14.00 10.43
CA ALA A 143 -48.11 -13.79 10.87
C ALA A 143 -48.35 -12.39 11.47
N ALA A 144 -47.36 -11.82 12.17
CA ALA A 144 -47.45 -10.49 12.76
C ALA A 144 -47.38 -9.37 11.68
N LEU A 145 -46.69 -9.62 10.57
CA LEU A 145 -46.54 -8.67 9.47
C LEU A 145 -47.74 -8.63 8.52
N ALA A 146 -48.54 -9.71 8.42
CA ALA A 146 -49.70 -9.76 7.53
C ALA A 146 -50.74 -8.65 7.82
N PRO A 147 -51.14 -8.38 9.08
CA PRO A 147 -52.02 -7.26 9.40
C PRO A 147 -51.45 -5.89 9.02
N ILE A 148 -50.14 -5.71 9.13
CA ILE A 148 -49.47 -4.46 8.75
C ILE A 148 -49.54 -4.25 7.24
N LEU A 149 -49.26 -5.27 6.43
CA LEU A 149 -49.37 -5.15 4.97
C LEU A 149 -50.82 -4.93 4.52
N SER A 150 -51.80 -5.50 5.23
CA SER A 150 -53.21 -5.22 4.98
C SER A 150 -53.58 -3.78 5.32
N MET A 151 -53.07 -3.25 6.44
CA MET A 151 -53.22 -1.84 6.80
C MET A 151 -52.64 -0.94 5.70
N ILE A 152 -51.43 -1.23 5.22
CA ILE A 152 -50.82 -0.50 4.10
C ILE A 152 -51.71 -0.55 2.86
N ALA A 153 -52.19 -1.72 2.46
CA ALA A 153 -53.09 -1.85 1.32
C ALA A 153 -54.35 -0.99 1.49
N LYS A 154 -54.98 -1.03 2.67
CA LYS A 154 -56.15 -0.18 2.98
C LYS A 154 -55.81 1.31 2.93
N ASP A 155 -54.66 1.70 3.48
CA ASP A 155 -54.18 3.09 3.45
C ASP A 155 -54.02 3.55 2.01
N TRP A 156 -53.41 2.77 1.12
CA TRP A 156 -53.27 3.13 -0.31
C TRP A 156 -54.61 3.22 -1.05
N LEU A 157 -55.59 2.39 -0.70
CA LEU A 157 -56.92 2.38 -1.34
C LEU A 157 -57.90 3.43 -0.79
N ARG A 158 -57.64 4.00 0.40
CA ARG A 158 -58.43 5.10 0.98
C ARG A 158 -58.50 6.32 0.04
N LEU A 159 -59.61 7.06 0.05
CA LEU A 159 -59.70 8.36 -0.60
C LEU A 159 -58.71 9.34 0.04
N LYS A 160 -58.00 10.11 -0.79
CA LYS A 160 -56.93 11.04 -0.40
C LYS A 160 -56.99 12.29 -1.26
N THR A 161 -56.46 13.38 -0.74
CA THR A 161 -56.18 14.57 -1.55
C THR A 161 -55.00 14.32 -2.49
N ASP A 162 -54.86 15.15 -3.53
CA ASP A 162 -53.73 15.04 -4.46
C ASP A 162 -52.38 15.26 -3.76
N GLU A 163 -52.34 16.12 -2.73
CA GLU A 163 -51.13 16.35 -1.93
C GLU A 163 -50.76 15.14 -1.07
N GLU A 164 -51.72 14.53 -0.37
CA GLU A 164 -51.49 13.31 0.40
C GLU A 164 -50.99 12.15 -0.47
N ARG A 165 -51.52 12.04 -1.70
CA ARG A 165 -51.07 11.07 -2.70
C ARG A 165 -49.64 11.34 -3.15
N LYS A 166 -49.28 12.59 -3.44
CA LYS A 166 -47.91 12.98 -3.84
C LYS A 166 -46.89 12.64 -2.76
N ILE A 167 -47.22 12.89 -1.48
CA ILE A 167 -46.37 12.55 -0.34
C ILE A 167 -46.13 11.04 -0.29
N MET A 168 -47.18 10.22 -0.34
CA MET A 168 -47.04 8.77 -0.32
C MET A 168 -46.21 8.22 -1.49
N ILE A 169 -46.39 8.75 -2.70
CA ILE A 169 -45.57 8.35 -3.87
C ILE A 169 -44.11 8.74 -3.68
N ARG A 170 -43.84 9.92 -3.13
CA ARG A 170 -42.47 10.38 -2.83
C ARG A 170 -41.79 9.44 -1.83
N CYS A 171 -42.47 9.10 -0.73
CA CYS A 171 -41.96 8.18 0.27
C CYS A 171 -41.75 6.77 -0.30
N ALA A 172 -42.67 6.25 -1.13
CA ALA A 172 -42.55 4.93 -1.74
C ALA A 172 -41.47 4.84 -2.85
N ARG A 173 -41.08 5.97 -3.44
CA ARG A 173 -40.01 6.03 -4.44
C ARG A 173 -38.65 5.62 -3.85
N ILE A 174 -38.36 6.00 -2.61
CA ILE A 174 -37.08 5.70 -1.95
C ILE A 174 -36.85 4.18 -1.79
N PRO A 175 -37.72 3.39 -1.13
CA PRO A 175 -37.54 1.95 -1.01
C PRO A 175 -37.62 1.24 -2.37
N ARG A 176 -38.37 1.80 -3.34
CA ARG A 176 -38.37 1.30 -4.72
C ARG A 176 -37.01 1.48 -5.42
N MET A 177 -36.33 2.61 -5.20
CA MET A 177 -34.96 2.80 -5.71
C MET A 177 -33.98 1.87 -5.00
N ILE A 178 -34.10 1.69 -3.68
CA ILE A 178 -33.25 0.76 -2.91
C ILE A 178 -33.33 -0.67 -3.47
N ILE A 179 -34.54 -1.20 -3.74
CA ILE A 179 -34.67 -2.56 -4.30
C ILE A 179 -34.15 -2.68 -5.74
N ILE A 180 -34.35 -1.65 -6.57
CA ILE A 180 -33.80 -1.63 -7.93
C ILE A 180 -32.26 -1.64 -7.87
N CYS A 181 -31.66 -0.80 -7.03
CA CYS A 181 -30.22 -0.82 -6.79
C CYS A 181 -29.75 -2.18 -6.26
N GLY A 182 -30.51 -2.79 -5.34
CA GLY A 182 -30.24 -4.14 -4.83
C GLY A 182 -30.20 -5.19 -5.94
N PHE A 183 -31.16 -5.18 -6.87
CA PHE A 183 -31.15 -6.08 -8.02
C PHE A 183 -29.98 -5.84 -8.97
N VAL A 184 -29.60 -4.58 -9.22
CA VAL A 184 -28.43 -4.25 -10.05
C VAL A 184 -27.15 -4.77 -9.41
N ILE A 185 -26.96 -4.53 -8.11
CA ILE A 185 -25.79 -5.02 -7.36
C ILE A 185 -25.76 -6.55 -7.33
N MET A 186 -26.91 -7.20 -7.14
CA MET A 186 -27.04 -8.66 -7.18
C MET A 186 -26.63 -9.23 -8.53
N PHE A 187 -27.11 -8.64 -9.64
CA PHE A 187 -26.75 -9.08 -10.99
C PHE A 187 -25.26 -8.87 -11.28
N ALA A 188 -24.70 -7.71 -10.89
CA ALA A 188 -23.27 -7.45 -11.00
C ALA A 188 -22.43 -8.45 -10.17
N SER A 189 -22.86 -8.74 -8.95
CA SER A 189 -22.19 -9.72 -8.08
C SER A 189 -22.23 -11.14 -8.67
N PHE A 190 -23.33 -11.51 -9.32
CA PHE A 190 -23.44 -12.80 -10.02
C PHE A 190 -22.50 -12.88 -11.22
N ILE A 191 -22.36 -11.81 -12.00
CA ILE A 191 -21.36 -11.75 -13.08
C ILE A 191 -19.96 -11.98 -12.50
N LEU A 192 -19.60 -11.25 -11.43
CA LEU A 192 -18.27 -11.31 -10.84
C LEU A 192 -17.94 -12.65 -10.18
N LEU A 193 -18.89 -13.26 -9.47
CA LEU A 193 -18.65 -14.46 -8.67
C LEU A 193 -18.96 -15.77 -9.39
N PHE A 194 -19.80 -15.75 -10.43
CA PHE A 194 -20.21 -16.96 -11.15
C PHE A 194 -19.76 -16.94 -12.61
N ILE A 195 -20.04 -15.88 -13.36
CA ILE A 195 -19.75 -15.82 -14.80
C ILE A 195 -18.24 -15.68 -15.07
N LEU A 196 -17.54 -14.78 -14.35
CA LEU A 196 -16.10 -14.61 -14.55
C LEU A 196 -15.29 -15.89 -14.25
N PRO A 197 -15.56 -16.65 -13.17
CA PRO A 197 -14.92 -17.94 -12.95
C PRO A 197 -15.17 -18.97 -14.06
N CYS A 198 -16.36 -18.97 -14.70
CA CYS A 198 -16.60 -19.81 -15.89
C CYS A 198 -15.66 -19.48 -17.05
N LEU A 199 -15.20 -18.22 -17.15
CA LEU A 199 -14.24 -17.75 -18.15
C LEU A 199 -12.78 -17.93 -17.70
N GLY A 200 -12.54 -18.57 -16.55
CA GLY A 200 -11.20 -18.76 -15.98
C GLY A 200 -10.65 -17.54 -15.24
N ILE A 201 -11.45 -16.50 -15.02
CA ILE A 201 -11.04 -15.29 -14.29
C ILE A 201 -11.59 -15.36 -12.87
N THR A 202 -10.71 -15.60 -11.91
CA THR A 202 -11.07 -15.76 -10.50
C THR A 202 -10.86 -14.45 -9.75
N MET A 203 -11.92 -13.95 -9.11
CA MET A 203 -11.87 -12.70 -8.31
C MET A 203 -11.45 -12.93 -6.85
N ARG A 204 -11.38 -14.19 -6.41
CA ARG A 204 -11.14 -14.60 -5.04
C ARG A 204 -9.64 -14.81 -4.76
N TYR A 205 -9.24 -14.67 -3.49
CA TYR A 205 -7.91 -15.12 -3.07
C TYR A 205 -7.83 -16.66 -3.11
N ILE A 206 -7.07 -17.19 -4.07
CA ILE A 206 -6.88 -18.63 -4.27
C ILE A 206 -5.73 -19.12 -3.41
N THR A 207 -5.95 -20.24 -2.72
CA THR A 207 -4.89 -20.94 -2.00
C THR A 207 -4.91 -22.42 -2.31
N ASN A 208 -3.74 -23.05 -2.25
CA ASN A 208 -3.61 -24.50 -2.46
C ASN A 208 -4.29 -25.33 -1.36
N VAL A 209 -4.72 -24.72 -0.25
CA VAL A 209 -5.37 -25.41 0.88
C VAL A 209 -6.84 -25.70 0.59
N THR A 210 -7.54 -24.73 0.02
CA THR A 210 -8.98 -24.82 -0.30
C THR A 210 -9.24 -25.14 -1.76
N ASP A 211 -8.31 -24.82 -2.65
CA ASP A 211 -8.50 -24.89 -4.11
C ASP A 211 -7.31 -25.59 -4.80
N PRO A 212 -7.05 -26.89 -4.52
CA PRO A 212 -5.94 -27.61 -5.13
C PRO A 212 -6.15 -27.88 -6.64
N GLY A 213 -7.38 -27.85 -7.12
CA GLY A 213 -7.75 -28.07 -8.52
C GLY A 213 -8.57 -26.93 -9.12
N LYS A 214 -9.82 -27.19 -9.51
CA LYS A 214 -10.67 -26.18 -10.17
C LYS A 214 -11.31 -25.26 -9.11
N PRO A 215 -11.12 -23.94 -9.20
CA PRO A 215 -11.64 -23.03 -8.18
C PRO A 215 -13.17 -22.94 -8.24
N LEU A 216 -13.81 -23.06 -7.08
CA LEU A 216 -15.25 -22.82 -6.91
C LEU A 216 -15.54 -21.33 -6.62
N PRO A 217 -16.77 -20.85 -6.93
CA PRO A 217 -17.20 -19.48 -6.65
C PRO A 217 -16.97 -19.02 -5.22
N LEU A 218 -17.19 -19.91 -4.24
CA LEU A 218 -16.96 -19.67 -2.82
C LEU A 218 -15.75 -20.46 -2.32
N GLN A 219 -15.01 -19.89 -1.36
CA GLN A 219 -13.95 -20.60 -0.64
C GLN A 219 -14.55 -21.67 0.28
N THR A 220 -14.79 -22.85 -0.27
CA THR A 220 -15.57 -23.92 0.36
C THR A 220 -14.81 -25.23 0.34
N TYR A 221 -15.02 -26.07 1.35
CA TYR A 221 -14.49 -27.42 1.39
C TYR A 221 -15.61 -28.43 1.58
N TYR A 222 -15.77 -29.33 0.61
CA TYR A 222 -16.73 -30.42 0.67
C TYR A 222 -16.06 -31.73 1.06
N LEU A 223 -16.84 -32.65 1.64
CA LEU A 223 -16.34 -33.97 2.07
C LEU A 223 -16.08 -34.94 0.90
N TYR A 224 -16.50 -34.57 -0.31
CA TYR A 224 -16.27 -35.32 -1.55
C TYR A 224 -15.32 -34.55 -2.46
N ASP A 225 -14.70 -35.26 -3.39
CA ASP A 225 -13.75 -34.73 -4.35
C ASP A 225 -14.46 -33.87 -5.42
N THR A 226 -14.38 -32.55 -5.25
CA THR A 226 -15.01 -31.57 -6.14
C THR A 226 -14.27 -31.37 -7.45
N ASP A 227 -13.05 -31.88 -7.61
CA ASP A 227 -12.28 -31.69 -8.85
C ASP A 227 -12.68 -32.69 -9.95
N LYS A 228 -13.38 -33.76 -9.57
CA LYS A 228 -13.87 -34.79 -10.50
C LYS A 228 -15.20 -34.39 -11.15
N SER A 229 -15.30 -34.58 -12.45
CA SER A 229 -16.57 -34.49 -13.18
C SER A 229 -17.44 -35.73 -12.88
N PRO A 230 -18.77 -35.60 -12.66
CA PRO A 230 -19.60 -34.40 -12.77
C PRO A 230 -19.77 -33.59 -11.47
N TYR A 231 -19.05 -33.94 -10.39
CA TYR A 231 -19.23 -33.31 -9.08
C TYR A 231 -18.85 -31.83 -9.10
N PHE A 232 -17.80 -31.45 -9.83
CA PHE A 232 -17.44 -30.05 -10.03
C PHE A 232 -18.60 -29.25 -10.60
N GLU A 233 -19.14 -29.67 -11.75
CA GLU A 233 -20.17 -28.94 -12.49
C GLU A 233 -21.46 -28.83 -11.68
N LEU A 234 -21.84 -29.90 -10.97
CA LEU A 234 -23.01 -29.90 -10.10
C LEU A 234 -22.84 -28.96 -8.90
N THR A 235 -21.68 -28.98 -8.25
CA THR A 235 -21.37 -28.13 -7.09
C THR A 235 -21.30 -26.66 -7.48
N PHE A 236 -20.65 -26.38 -8.61
CA PHE A 236 -20.55 -25.05 -9.16
C PHE A 236 -21.95 -24.47 -9.44
N LEU A 237 -22.79 -25.20 -10.17
CA LEU A 237 -24.17 -24.79 -10.46
C LEU A 237 -25.00 -24.62 -9.18
N ALA A 238 -24.88 -25.55 -8.23
CA ALA A 238 -25.59 -25.49 -6.95
C ALA A 238 -25.21 -24.24 -6.15
N GLN A 239 -23.93 -23.87 -6.09
CA GLN A 239 -23.48 -22.62 -5.46
C GLN A 239 -24.04 -21.39 -6.17
N GLY A 240 -24.00 -21.35 -7.51
CA GLY A 240 -24.54 -20.23 -8.28
C GLY A 240 -26.03 -19.98 -8.02
N VAL A 241 -26.85 -21.03 -8.08
CA VAL A 241 -28.29 -20.96 -7.81
C VAL A 241 -28.55 -20.54 -6.36
N THR A 242 -27.84 -21.16 -5.41
CA THR A 242 -28.01 -20.87 -3.98
C THR A 242 -27.63 -19.43 -3.64
N LEU A 243 -26.54 -18.90 -4.22
CA LEU A 243 -26.10 -17.53 -4.03
C LEU A 243 -27.09 -16.52 -4.61
N MET A 244 -27.62 -16.77 -5.82
CA MET A 244 -28.61 -15.89 -6.44
C MET A 244 -29.88 -15.77 -5.57
N ILE A 245 -30.41 -16.91 -5.13
CA ILE A 245 -31.62 -16.93 -4.29
C ILE A 245 -31.35 -16.28 -2.92
N SER A 246 -30.17 -16.53 -2.34
CA SER A 246 -29.76 -15.93 -1.07
C SER A 246 -29.63 -14.42 -1.16
N ALA A 247 -28.97 -13.90 -2.21
CA ALA A 247 -28.80 -12.47 -2.43
C ALA A 247 -30.14 -11.76 -2.66
N MET A 248 -31.05 -12.41 -3.40
CA MET A 248 -32.41 -11.90 -3.60
C MET A 248 -33.16 -11.80 -2.27
N GLY A 249 -33.13 -12.86 -1.46
CA GLY A 249 -33.84 -12.85 -0.19
C GLY A 249 -33.25 -11.92 0.86
N TYR A 250 -31.93 -11.79 0.87
CA TYR A 250 -31.26 -10.81 1.72
C TYR A 250 -31.73 -9.39 1.38
N SER A 251 -31.72 -9.03 0.10
CA SER A 251 -32.11 -7.69 -0.38
C SER A 251 -33.61 -7.42 -0.24
N ALA A 252 -34.45 -8.43 -0.44
CA ALA A 252 -35.90 -8.31 -0.36
C ALA A 252 -36.39 -8.05 1.08
N ILE A 253 -35.76 -8.70 2.08
CA ILE A 253 -36.09 -8.49 3.49
C ILE A 253 -35.72 -7.07 3.93
N ASP A 254 -34.55 -6.57 3.53
CA ASP A 254 -34.11 -5.20 3.84
C ASP A 254 -34.96 -4.15 3.12
N SER A 255 -35.35 -4.41 1.88
CA SER A 255 -36.26 -3.51 1.16
C SER A 255 -37.66 -3.50 1.76
N LEU A 256 -38.16 -4.63 2.28
CA LEU A 256 -39.43 -4.65 3.01
C LEU A 256 -39.36 -3.77 4.26
N PHE A 257 -38.27 -3.82 5.02
CA PHE A 257 -38.07 -2.91 6.15
C PHE A 257 -38.19 -1.44 5.70
N GLY A 258 -37.49 -1.08 4.61
CA GLY A 258 -37.59 0.25 4.01
C GLY A 258 -39.03 0.62 3.61
N LEU A 259 -39.75 -0.29 2.94
CA LEU A 259 -41.14 -0.08 2.53
C LEU A 259 -42.04 0.22 3.73
N LEU A 260 -41.92 -0.55 4.81
CA LEU A 260 -42.72 -0.38 6.03
C LEU A 260 -42.42 0.96 6.71
N VAL A 261 -41.15 1.29 6.90
CA VAL A 261 -40.72 2.54 7.55
C VAL A 261 -41.15 3.76 6.74
N PHE A 262 -40.85 3.79 5.43
CA PHE A 262 -41.21 4.93 4.59
C PHE A 262 -42.72 5.08 4.40
N HIS A 263 -43.50 3.99 4.45
CA HIS A 263 -44.96 4.08 4.49
C HIS A 263 -45.44 4.78 5.76
N VAL A 264 -44.93 4.39 6.93
CA VAL A 264 -45.28 5.04 8.20
C VAL A 264 -44.88 6.52 8.18
N CYS A 265 -43.68 6.86 7.70
CA CYS A 265 -43.26 8.26 7.56
C CYS A 265 -44.21 9.07 6.67
N GLY A 266 -44.59 8.54 5.51
CA GLY A 266 -45.54 9.21 4.62
C GLY A 266 -46.93 9.38 5.24
N GLN A 267 -47.39 8.42 6.03
CA GLN A 267 -48.66 8.54 6.78
C GLN A 267 -48.57 9.59 7.90
N LEU A 268 -47.45 9.67 8.62
CA LEU A 268 -47.23 10.70 9.65
C LEU A 268 -47.11 12.11 9.04
N GLU A 269 -46.53 12.24 7.86
CA GLU A 269 -46.47 13.52 7.14
C GLU A 269 -47.85 13.99 6.68
N ASN A 270 -48.67 13.07 6.15
CA ASN A 270 -50.07 13.36 5.81
C ASN A 270 -50.89 13.75 7.07
N LEU A 271 -50.67 13.04 8.18
CA LEU A 271 -51.30 13.34 9.47
C LEU A 271 -50.96 14.75 9.95
N LYS A 272 -49.68 15.14 9.87
CA LYS A 272 -49.22 16.50 10.19
C LYS A 272 -49.91 17.55 9.31
N GLY A 273 -49.99 17.29 8.00
CA GLY A 273 -50.66 18.19 7.06
C GLY A 273 -52.12 18.45 7.45
N ARG A 274 -52.86 17.39 7.81
CA ARG A 274 -54.26 17.48 8.26
C ARG A 274 -54.44 18.25 9.57
N LEU A 275 -53.47 18.18 10.49
CA LEU A 275 -53.52 18.87 11.78
C LEU A 275 -53.14 20.36 11.70
N THR A 276 -52.49 20.79 10.62
CA THR A 276 -52.03 22.19 10.46
C THR A 276 -53.15 23.11 9.94
N ASP A 277 -54.23 22.55 9.40
CA ASP A 277 -55.38 23.31 8.90
C ASP A 277 -56.41 23.57 10.03
N GLU A 278 -56.04 24.45 10.97
CA GLU A 278 -56.84 24.78 12.16
C GLU A 278 -58.19 25.49 11.85
N LYS A 279 -58.42 25.90 10.60
CA LYS A 279 -59.62 26.62 10.18
C LYS A 279 -60.72 25.72 9.62
N ASP A 280 -60.55 24.40 9.65
CA ASP A 280 -61.59 23.46 9.22
C ASP A 280 -62.79 23.49 10.21
N PRO A 281 -64.02 23.80 9.76
CA PRO A 281 -65.21 23.77 10.62
C PRO A 281 -65.51 22.39 11.24
N ASN A 282 -64.84 21.31 10.80
CA ASN A 282 -64.94 19.96 11.35
C ASN A 282 -63.69 19.51 12.14
N PHE A 283 -62.91 20.45 12.69
CA PHE A 283 -61.62 20.17 13.34
C PHE A 283 -61.68 19.05 14.40
N ASP A 284 -62.71 19.01 15.27
CA ASP A 284 -62.84 17.97 16.30
C ASP A 284 -62.92 16.56 15.71
N ARG A 285 -63.62 16.39 14.58
CA ARG A 285 -63.71 15.11 13.87
C ARG A 285 -62.37 14.77 13.20
N VAL A 286 -61.71 15.76 12.60
CA VAL A 286 -60.39 15.59 11.98
C VAL A 286 -59.35 15.18 13.03
N LEU A 287 -59.40 15.78 14.21
CA LEU A 287 -58.53 15.46 15.35
C LEU A 287 -58.78 14.04 15.88
N ALA A 288 -60.05 13.64 16.05
CA ALA A 288 -60.38 12.27 16.48
C ALA A 288 -59.89 11.20 15.48
N ASP A 289 -60.07 11.44 14.19
CA ASP A 289 -59.55 10.58 13.12
C ASP A 289 -58.02 10.55 13.12
N ALA A 290 -57.39 11.70 13.33
CA ALA A 290 -55.94 11.85 13.39
C ALA A 290 -55.33 11.06 14.57
N VAL A 291 -55.92 11.16 15.77
CA VAL A 291 -55.49 10.38 16.94
C VAL A 291 -55.64 8.88 16.68
N THR A 292 -56.75 8.45 16.07
CA THR A 292 -56.99 7.04 15.72
C THR A 292 -55.95 6.52 14.73
N ASP A 293 -55.69 7.28 13.66
CA ASP A 293 -54.66 6.95 12.66
C ASP A 293 -53.26 6.93 13.31
N HIS A 294 -52.93 7.86 14.21
CA HIS A 294 -51.64 7.90 14.91
C HIS A 294 -51.43 6.67 15.82
N VAL A 295 -52.42 6.30 16.64
CA VAL A 295 -52.36 5.10 17.50
C VAL A 295 -52.17 3.84 16.67
N ARG A 296 -52.83 3.76 15.51
CA ARG A 296 -52.66 2.65 14.55
C ARG A 296 -51.23 2.59 14.01
N LEU A 297 -50.65 3.72 13.62
CA LEU A 297 -49.26 3.81 13.14
C LEU A 297 -48.24 3.48 14.22
N ILE A 298 -48.45 3.89 15.47
CA ILE A 298 -47.58 3.52 16.61
C ILE A 298 -47.58 1.99 16.79
N ARG A 299 -48.75 1.34 16.67
CA ARG A 299 -48.84 -0.13 16.73
C ARG A 299 -48.05 -0.78 15.58
N CYS A 300 -48.13 -0.21 14.38
CA CYS A 300 -47.31 -0.64 13.24
C CYS A 300 -45.81 -0.54 13.53
N VAL A 301 -45.35 0.60 14.04
CA VAL A 301 -43.93 0.82 14.42
C VAL A 301 -43.46 -0.21 15.44
N LYS A 302 -44.26 -0.50 16.49
CA LYS A 302 -43.91 -1.53 17.48
C LYS A 302 -43.73 -2.91 16.87
N VAL A 303 -44.55 -3.28 15.87
CA VAL A 303 -44.39 -4.55 15.14
C VAL A 303 -43.12 -4.54 14.31
N ILE A 304 -42.84 -3.45 13.59
CA ILE A 304 -41.61 -3.28 12.80
C ILE A 304 -40.38 -3.42 13.71
N GLU A 305 -40.35 -2.67 14.81
CA GLU A 305 -39.26 -2.71 15.80
C GLU A 305 -39.04 -4.13 16.34
N SER A 306 -40.10 -4.79 16.84
CA SER A 306 -39.99 -6.15 17.37
C SER A 306 -39.57 -7.21 16.35
N THR A 307 -39.68 -6.91 15.05
CA THR A 307 -39.30 -7.80 13.96
C THR A 307 -37.85 -7.56 13.52
N PHE A 308 -37.45 -6.30 13.37
CA PHE A 308 -36.18 -5.94 12.75
C PHE A 308 -35.06 -5.59 13.73
N THR A 309 -35.33 -5.34 15.02
CA THR A 309 -34.28 -4.98 16.00
C THR A 309 -33.19 -6.04 16.12
N LEU A 310 -33.54 -7.32 16.30
CA LEU A 310 -32.56 -8.41 16.37
C LEU A 310 -31.80 -8.58 15.05
N MET A 311 -32.49 -8.39 13.93
CA MET A 311 -31.90 -8.48 12.60
C MET A 311 -30.85 -7.39 12.36
N LEU A 312 -31.16 -6.15 12.73
CA LEU A 312 -30.26 -5.00 12.63
C LEU A 312 -29.07 -5.15 13.59
N LEU A 313 -29.27 -5.69 14.79
CA LEU A 313 -28.18 -5.99 15.72
C LEU A 313 -27.21 -7.02 15.13
N GLY A 314 -27.72 -8.13 14.59
CA GLY A 314 -26.88 -9.14 13.92
C GLY A 314 -26.12 -8.56 12.71
N LEU A 315 -26.77 -7.68 11.95
CA LEU A 315 -26.16 -7.00 10.81
C LEU A 315 -25.04 -6.04 11.24
N PHE A 316 -25.25 -5.30 12.32
CA PHE A 316 -24.24 -4.41 12.90
C PHE A 316 -23.00 -5.18 13.36
N LEU A 317 -23.18 -6.30 14.07
CA LEU A 317 -22.07 -7.17 14.49
C LEU A 317 -21.29 -7.74 13.30
N TYR A 318 -22.01 -8.16 12.26
CA TYR A 318 -21.43 -8.64 11.00
C TYR A 318 -20.55 -7.57 10.33
N PHE A 319 -21.10 -6.39 10.05
CA PHE A 319 -20.35 -5.32 9.39
C PHE A 319 -19.18 -4.82 10.25
N GLY A 320 -19.36 -4.74 11.57
CA GLY A 320 -18.30 -4.38 12.51
C GLY A 320 -17.14 -5.37 12.48
N THR A 321 -17.43 -6.68 12.42
CA THR A 321 -16.41 -7.73 12.32
C THR A 321 -15.61 -7.60 11.02
N LEU A 322 -16.28 -7.50 9.86
CA LEU A 322 -15.58 -7.32 8.58
C LEU A 322 -14.75 -6.03 8.54
N PHE A 323 -15.30 -4.91 9.03
CA PHE A 323 -14.59 -3.64 9.07
C PHE A 323 -13.31 -3.74 9.90
N SER A 324 -13.37 -4.40 11.06
CA SER A 324 -12.20 -4.61 11.92
C SER A 324 -11.11 -5.46 11.25
N LEU A 325 -11.49 -6.53 10.55
CA LEU A 325 -10.55 -7.41 9.85
C LEU A 325 -9.88 -6.71 8.66
N TYR A 326 -10.65 -5.99 7.83
CA TYR A 326 -10.07 -5.19 6.74
C TYR A 326 -9.15 -4.08 7.27
N GLY A 327 -9.53 -3.43 8.37
CA GLY A 327 -8.69 -2.45 9.05
C GLY A 327 -7.35 -3.05 9.49
N PHE A 328 -7.38 -4.21 10.14
CA PHE A 328 -6.18 -4.91 10.58
C PHE A 328 -5.29 -5.38 9.40
N LEU A 329 -5.89 -5.88 8.32
CA LEU A 329 -5.19 -6.28 7.10
C LEU A 329 -4.47 -5.08 6.44
N LEU A 330 -5.14 -3.93 6.35
CA LEU A 330 -4.58 -2.70 5.79
C LEU A 330 -3.36 -2.23 6.60
N VAL A 331 -3.49 -2.19 7.93
CA VAL A 331 -2.39 -1.81 8.82
C VAL A 331 -1.20 -2.78 8.68
N THR A 332 -1.47 -4.08 8.63
CA THR A 332 -0.43 -5.10 8.46
C THR A 332 0.31 -4.94 7.13
N LEU A 333 -0.42 -4.70 6.04
CA LEU A 333 0.17 -4.47 4.72
C LEU A 333 1.02 -3.19 4.70
N PHE A 334 0.55 -2.12 5.33
CA PHE A 334 1.30 -0.87 5.47
C PHE A 334 2.57 -1.05 6.30
N MET A 335 2.50 -1.77 7.42
CA MET A 335 3.67 -2.10 8.25
C MET A 335 4.68 -2.96 7.49
N LYS A 336 4.21 -3.97 6.74
CA LYS A 336 5.07 -4.81 5.89
C LYS A 336 5.78 -3.98 4.81
N LEU A 337 5.09 -3.01 4.22
CA LEU A 337 5.64 -2.13 3.20
C LEU A 337 6.68 -1.16 3.78
N LYS A 338 6.41 -0.55 4.94
CA LYS A 338 7.38 0.26 5.68
C LYS A 338 8.62 -0.54 6.08
N LYS A 339 8.43 -1.76 6.59
CA LYS A 339 9.54 -2.66 6.94
C LYS A 339 10.42 -2.97 5.72
N LYS A 340 9.80 -3.24 4.57
CA LYS A 340 10.53 -3.45 3.31
C LYS A 340 11.31 -2.20 2.88
N GLN A 341 10.70 -1.00 2.96
CA GLN A 341 11.38 0.27 2.68
C GLN A 341 12.59 0.50 3.58
N LEU A 342 12.45 0.28 4.88
CA LEU A 342 13.56 0.42 5.83
C LEU A 342 14.67 -0.62 5.55
N SER A 343 14.29 -1.86 5.24
CA SER A 343 15.25 -2.91 4.87
C SER A 343 16.06 -2.56 3.62
N ASP A 344 15.42 -1.99 2.60
CA ASP A 344 16.10 -1.57 1.37
C ASP A 344 17.07 -0.40 1.63
N PHE A 345 16.69 0.54 2.49
CA PHE A 345 17.57 1.64 2.92
C PHE A 345 18.82 1.11 3.65
N VAL A 346 18.62 0.25 4.65
CA VAL A 346 19.72 -0.37 5.39
C VAL A 346 20.63 -1.12 4.42
N TRP A 347 20.05 -1.94 3.53
CA TRP A 347 20.81 -2.64 2.50
C TRP A 347 21.61 -1.69 1.59
N ALA A 348 21.05 -0.55 1.18
CA ALA A 348 21.75 0.39 0.32
C ALA A 348 23.00 1.00 1.00
N VAL A 349 22.93 1.24 2.30
CA VAL A 349 23.94 2.00 3.06
C VAL A 349 24.92 1.10 3.82
N GLU A 350 24.56 -0.15 4.15
CA GLU A 350 25.26 -1.02 5.11
C GLU A 350 26.77 -1.16 4.87
N LEU A 351 27.21 -1.41 3.63
CA LEU A 351 28.64 -1.58 3.32
C LEU A 351 29.46 -0.30 3.54
N HIS A 352 28.86 0.85 3.23
CA HIS A 352 29.49 2.15 3.44
C HIS A 352 29.52 2.50 4.93
N ARG A 353 28.44 2.16 5.63
CA ARG A 353 28.31 2.33 7.08
C ARG A 353 29.33 1.50 7.85
N LEU A 354 29.55 0.23 7.48
CA LEU A 354 30.46 -0.66 8.21
C LEU A 354 31.88 -0.09 8.35
N GLY A 355 32.45 0.44 7.26
CA GLY A 355 33.79 1.05 7.29
C GLY A 355 33.87 2.31 8.13
N LEU A 356 32.91 3.23 7.95
CA LEU A 356 32.84 4.47 8.74
C LEU A 356 32.53 4.21 10.22
N GLU A 357 31.73 3.20 10.54
CA GLU A 357 31.36 2.85 11.91
C GLU A 357 32.52 2.21 12.67
N LEU A 358 33.35 1.39 11.99
CA LEU A 358 34.57 0.80 12.55
C LEU A 358 35.52 1.88 13.07
N ILE A 359 35.67 2.98 12.31
CA ILE A 359 36.55 4.11 12.65
C ILE A 359 35.85 5.13 13.56
N GLY A 360 34.52 5.03 13.73
CA GLY A 360 33.74 5.96 14.54
C GLY A 360 33.37 7.28 13.83
N LEU A 361 33.48 7.33 12.50
CA LEU A 361 33.09 8.47 11.66
C LEU A 361 31.62 8.44 11.21
N TRP A 362 30.91 7.32 11.40
CA TRP A 362 29.50 7.22 11.01
C TRP A 362 28.61 8.21 11.82
N PRO A 363 27.76 9.02 11.15
CA PRO A 363 26.88 9.96 11.83
C PRO A 363 25.70 9.22 12.50
N ASN A 364 25.83 8.93 13.79
CA ASN A 364 24.74 8.35 14.60
C ASN A 364 23.78 9.42 15.11
N CYS A 365 22.47 9.14 15.06
CA CYS A 365 21.45 9.92 15.79
C CYS A 365 21.63 9.71 17.29
N LYS A 366 21.71 10.82 18.04
CA LYS A 366 21.65 10.82 19.51
C LYS A 366 20.17 10.78 19.93
N THR A 367 19.65 9.61 20.27
CA THR A 367 18.43 9.41 21.06
C THR A 367 18.83 8.85 22.43
N ASP A 368 17.98 8.96 23.46
CA ASP A 368 18.35 8.67 24.86
C ASP A 368 18.98 7.28 25.09
N GLU A 369 18.53 6.23 24.39
CA GLU A 369 19.16 4.89 24.47
C GLU A 369 20.46 4.78 23.66
N THR A 370 20.65 5.57 22.60
CA THR A 370 21.88 5.58 21.80
C THR A 370 22.97 6.51 22.36
N ALA A 371 22.66 7.32 23.39
CA ALA A 371 23.64 8.15 24.09
C ALA A 371 24.78 7.32 24.73
N LYS A 372 24.50 6.10 25.21
CA LYS A 372 25.53 5.14 25.66
C LYS A 372 26.40 4.63 24.50
N LYS A 373 25.85 4.42 23.30
CA LYS A 373 26.63 4.08 22.08
C LYS A 373 27.44 5.27 21.54
N GLY A 374 26.99 6.50 21.77
CA GLY A 374 27.67 7.72 21.34
C GLY A 374 29.09 7.85 21.91
N HIS A 375 29.25 7.57 23.21
CA HIS A 375 30.56 7.59 23.87
C HIS A 375 31.54 6.59 23.26
N GLY A 376 31.08 5.36 22.95
CA GLY A 376 31.93 4.35 22.31
C GLY A 376 32.40 4.74 20.90
N SER A 377 31.53 5.36 20.10
CA SER A 377 31.90 5.84 18.76
C SER A 377 32.94 6.97 18.83
N ASP A 378 32.76 7.92 19.76
CA ASP A 378 33.67 9.05 19.91
C ASP A 378 35.03 8.60 20.48
N ILE A 379 35.06 7.58 21.35
CA ILE A 379 36.30 6.95 21.85
C ILE A 379 37.03 6.21 20.71
N ARG A 380 36.35 5.36 19.93
CA ARG A 380 36.96 4.65 18.78
C ARG A 380 37.59 5.63 17.79
N MET A 381 36.90 6.74 17.52
CA MET A 381 37.38 7.81 16.67
C MET A 381 38.66 8.45 17.23
N GLY A 382 38.67 8.81 18.52
CA GLY A 382 39.86 9.37 19.18
C GLY A 382 41.06 8.42 19.14
N LEU A 383 40.83 7.14 19.44
CA LEU A 383 41.87 6.10 19.38
C LEU A 383 42.43 5.94 17.96
N ALA A 384 41.56 5.80 16.95
CA ALA A 384 42.00 5.66 15.56
C ALA A 384 42.85 6.86 15.10
N PHE A 385 42.44 8.08 15.44
CA PHE A 385 43.17 9.29 15.09
C PHE A 385 44.55 9.36 15.77
N ILE A 386 44.60 9.07 17.08
CA ILE A 386 45.84 9.05 17.86
C ILE A 386 46.80 7.99 17.30
N THR A 387 46.31 6.78 17.00
CA THR A 387 47.11 5.71 16.42
C THR A 387 47.70 6.13 15.07
N VAL A 388 46.90 6.70 14.16
CA VAL A 388 47.39 7.14 12.84
C VAL A 388 48.46 8.22 12.96
N ILE A 389 48.29 9.22 13.83
CA ILE A 389 49.26 10.31 13.97
C ILE A 389 50.54 9.87 14.68
N LEU A 390 50.42 9.17 15.81
CA LEU A 390 51.58 8.83 16.63
C LEU A 390 52.38 7.65 16.05
N ALA A 391 51.70 6.63 15.54
CA ALA A 391 52.38 5.40 15.10
C ALA A 391 53.04 5.53 13.73
N SER A 392 52.51 6.37 12.83
CA SER A 392 53.09 6.58 11.49
C SER A 392 53.31 8.05 11.13
N GLY A 393 52.42 8.98 11.50
CA GLY A 393 52.55 10.40 11.13
C GLY A 393 53.85 11.04 11.60
N VAL A 394 54.12 11.04 12.91
CA VAL A 394 55.34 11.62 13.49
C VAL A 394 56.61 10.91 12.97
N PRO A 395 56.69 9.56 12.96
CA PRO A 395 57.85 8.84 12.40
C PRO A 395 58.13 9.11 10.91
N LEU A 396 57.09 9.31 10.08
CA LEU A 396 57.28 9.61 8.65
C LEU A 396 57.78 11.04 8.42
N ILE A 397 57.28 12.02 9.18
CA ILE A 397 57.81 13.39 9.11
C ILE A 397 59.28 13.41 9.52
N TRP A 398 59.64 12.67 10.57
CA TRP A 398 61.02 12.60 11.01
C TRP A 398 61.94 11.87 10.01
N ALA A 399 61.45 10.79 9.39
CA ALA A 399 62.16 10.11 8.31
C ALA A 399 62.45 11.07 7.15
N LEU A 400 61.47 11.89 6.75
CA LEU A 400 61.62 12.90 5.70
C LEU A 400 62.68 13.95 6.03
N LEU A 401 62.73 14.43 7.28
CA LEU A 401 63.77 15.37 7.73
C LEU A 401 65.18 14.76 7.70
N ARG A 402 65.29 13.45 7.92
CA ARG A 402 66.58 12.75 7.98
C ARG A 402 67.19 12.50 6.60
N VAL A 403 66.35 12.22 5.61
CA VAL A 403 66.78 12.05 4.21
C VAL A 403 66.92 13.39 3.47
N TRP A 404 66.81 14.51 4.20
CA TRP A 404 66.96 15.84 3.66
C TRP A 404 68.34 16.03 3.01
N GLY A 405 68.34 16.46 1.75
CA GLY A 405 69.54 16.61 0.93
C GLY A 405 69.70 15.56 -0.17
N ASP A 406 69.06 14.39 -0.06
CA ASP A 406 68.96 13.41 -1.15
C ASP A 406 67.57 13.51 -1.82
N MET A 407 67.55 14.05 -3.03
CA MET A 407 66.30 14.26 -3.78
C MET A 407 65.57 12.95 -4.08
N VAL A 408 66.27 11.85 -4.37
CA VAL A 408 65.61 10.58 -4.74
C VAL A 408 64.93 9.97 -3.51
N LEU A 409 65.62 9.96 -2.37
CA LEU A 409 65.07 9.41 -1.11
C LEU A 409 63.98 10.29 -0.50
N MET A 410 64.12 11.60 -0.61
CA MET A 410 63.10 12.53 -0.16
C MET A 410 61.80 12.33 -0.93
N ILE A 411 61.87 12.14 -2.25
CA ILE A 411 60.69 11.88 -3.07
C ILE A 411 60.05 10.53 -2.71
N ASP A 412 60.84 9.48 -2.51
CA ASP A 412 60.29 8.17 -2.13
C ASP A 412 59.57 8.20 -0.78
N ASN A 413 60.10 8.90 0.22
CA ASN A 413 59.42 9.14 1.51
C ASN A 413 58.15 9.98 1.33
N LEU A 414 58.23 11.06 0.54
CA LEU A 414 57.12 11.99 0.34
C LEU A 414 55.91 11.30 -0.33
N ARG A 415 56.14 10.30 -1.19
CA ARG A 415 55.07 9.47 -1.80
C ARG A 415 54.22 8.71 -0.78
N ILE A 416 54.76 8.39 0.39
CA ILE A 416 54.03 7.69 1.47
C ILE A 416 53.49 8.69 2.51
N THR A 417 54.27 9.74 2.82
CA THR A 417 53.85 10.79 3.77
C THR A 417 52.64 11.56 3.27
N LEU A 418 52.58 11.93 1.99
CA LEU A 418 51.47 12.68 1.42
C LEU A 418 50.10 11.96 1.51
N PRO A 419 49.95 10.67 1.12
CA PRO A 419 48.69 9.95 1.32
C PRO A 419 48.24 9.91 2.79
N LEU A 420 49.17 9.79 3.73
CA LEU A 420 48.86 9.77 5.16
C LEU A 420 48.36 11.14 5.66
N ILE A 421 48.95 12.23 5.17
CA ILE A 421 48.46 13.60 5.43
C ILE A 421 47.05 13.75 4.86
N VAL A 422 46.79 13.28 3.64
CA VAL A 422 45.45 13.30 3.03
C VAL A 422 44.44 12.52 3.87
N VAL A 423 44.78 11.31 4.33
CA VAL A 423 43.93 10.51 5.23
C VAL A 423 43.58 11.28 6.50
N SER A 424 44.57 11.96 7.09
CA SER A 424 44.38 12.78 8.30
C SER A 424 43.46 13.98 8.04
N ILE A 425 43.64 14.66 6.91
CA ILE A 425 42.75 15.76 6.47
C ILE A 425 41.33 15.26 6.26
N LYS A 426 41.13 14.16 5.52
CA LYS A 426 39.81 13.55 5.29
C LYS A 426 39.10 13.24 6.62
N PHE A 427 39.83 12.64 7.55
CA PHE A 427 39.32 12.30 8.87
C PHE A 427 38.84 13.55 9.63
N VAL A 428 39.67 14.59 9.68
CA VAL A 428 39.34 15.86 10.35
C VAL A 428 38.12 16.52 9.72
N ILE A 429 38.05 16.60 8.38
CA ILE A 429 36.91 17.19 7.66
C ILE A 429 35.62 16.42 7.96
N MET A 430 35.63 15.08 7.86
CA MET A 430 34.47 14.25 8.16
C MET A 430 33.99 14.44 9.61
N ARG A 431 34.93 14.57 10.55
CA ARG A 431 34.60 14.83 11.95
C ARG A 431 34.04 16.24 12.19
N TRP A 432 34.59 17.25 11.50
CA TRP A 432 34.13 18.63 11.58
C TRP A 432 32.72 18.77 11.01
N LYS A 433 32.44 18.14 9.86
CA LYS A 433 31.18 18.20 9.12
C LYS A 433 30.15 17.14 9.55
N ARG A 434 30.32 16.52 10.73
CA ARG A 434 29.45 15.42 11.22
C ARG A 434 27.96 15.76 11.23
N THR A 435 27.60 17.02 11.55
CA THR A 435 26.20 17.48 11.57
C THR A 435 25.59 17.52 10.17
N VAL A 436 26.36 17.98 9.18
CA VAL A 436 25.97 18.01 7.76
C VAL A 436 25.85 16.58 7.22
N LEU A 437 26.79 15.70 7.56
CA LEU A 437 26.73 14.26 7.22
C LEU A 437 25.47 13.59 7.79
N LEU A 438 25.09 13.91 9.02
CA LEU A 438 23.84 13.40 9.61
C LEU A 438 22.62 13.88 8.84
N SER A 439 22.59 15.15 8.43
CA SER A 439 21.53 15.71 7.59
C SER A 439 21.43 14.98 6.25
N ILE A 440 22.55 14.70 5.58
CA ILE A 440 22.61 13.91 4.34
C ILE A 440 21.99 12.52 4.54
N VAL A 441 22.43 11.79 5.56
CA VAL A 441 21.92 10.43 5.85
C VAL A 441 20.42 10.44 6.18
N ASN A 442 19.95 11.45 6.92
CA ASN A 442 18.53 11.60 7.24
C ASN A 442 17.68 11.91 5.99
N MET A 443 18.14 12.81 5.12
CA MET A 443 17.46 13.09 3.86
C MET A 443 17.40 11.84 2.97
N MET A 444 18.48 11.05 2.92
CA MET A 444 18.46 9.75 2.25
C MET A 444 17.43 8.80 2.90
N ALA A 445 17.43 8.66 4.23
CA ALA A 445 16.48 7.78 4.93
C ALA A 445 15.02 8.16 4.63
N GLU A 446 14.70 9.45 4.65
CA GLU A 446 13.39 9.99 4.23
C GLU A 446 13.09 9.65 2.75
N ASP A 447 14.07 9.76 1.85
CA ASP A 447 13.88 9.37 0.45
C ASP A 447 13.60 7.87 0.31
N TRP A 448 14.22 7.00 1.08
CA TRP A 448 13.95 5.56 0.98
C TRP A 448 12.65 5.13 1.66
N THR A 449 12.19 5.87 2.66
CA THR A 449 10.96 5.57 3.43
C THR A 449 9.69 6.18 2.82
N THR A 450 9.82 7.21 1.98
CA THR A 450 8.67 7.77 1.25
C THR A 450 8.08 6.77 0.25
N LEU A 451 6.74 6.76 0.14
CA LEU A 451 6.04 5.95 -0.87
C LEU A 451 6.39 6.47 -2.26
N LYS A 452 6.84 5.56 -3.13
CA LYS A 452 7.31 5.85 -4.50
C LYS A 452 6.75 4.82 -5.47
N LEU A 453 6.66 5.20 -6.75
CA LEU A 453 6.34 4.24 -7.82
C LEU A 453 7.42 3.15 -7.90
N ALA A 454 7.05 1.95 -8.36
CA ALA A 454 8.00 0.85 -8.56
C ALA A 454 9.18 1.26 -9.46
N THR A 455 8.89 1.98 -10.55
CA THR A 455 9.90 2.49 -11.50
C THR A 455 10.87 3.50 -10.89
N GLU A 456 10.43 4.29 -9.90
CA GLU A 456 11.28 5.24 -9.18
C GLU A 456 12.18 4.52 -8.17
N ARG A 457 11.62 3.50 -7.51
CA ARG A 457 12.36 2.65 -6.57
C ARG A 457 13.43 1.83 -7.29
N ASP A 458 13.14 1.31 -8.48
CA ASP A 458 14.10 0.55 -9.28
C ASP A 458 15.32 1.38 -9.67
N VAL A 459 15.14 2.68 -9.95
CA VAL A 459 16.26 3.61 -10.18
C VAL A 459 17.12 3.72 -8.93
N MET A 460 16.51 3.91 -7.76
CA MET A 460 17.25 4.02 -6.49
C MET A 460 18.03 2.74 -6.18
N ILE A 461 17.41 1.56 -6.36
CA ILE A 461 18.07 0.25 -6.17
C ILE A 461 19.23 0.06 -7.15
N LYS A 462 19.05 0.46 -8.42
CA LYS A 462 20.12 0.40 -9.43
C LYS A 462 21.32 1.25 -9.02
N ARG A 463 21.09 2.50 -8.60
CA ARG A 463 22.17 3.40 -8.15
C ARG A 463 22.86 2.91 -6.89
N ALA A 464 22.11 2.39 -5.92
CA ALA A 464 22.65 1.78 -4.71
C ALA A 464 23.50 0.54 -5.03
N ARG A 465 23.08 -0.30 -5.99
CA ARG A 465 23.88 -1.45 -6.43
C ARG A 465 25.20 -1.02 -7.05
N THR A 466 25.20 0.01 -7.90
CA THR A 466 26.44 0.59 -8.44
C THR A 466 27.34 1.12 -7.31
N ALA A 467 26.79 1.85 -6.34
CA ALA A 467 27.57 2.35 -5.19
C ALA A 467 28.22 1.19 -4.41
N ARG A 468 27.46 0.14 -4.11
CA ARG A 468 27.96 -1.05 -3.41
C ARG A 468 29.06 -1.76 -4.19
N LEU A 469 28.94 -1.89 -5.51
CA LEU A 469 29.97 -2.49 -6.37
C LEU A 469 31.28 -1.68 -6.30
N LEU A 470 31.21 -0.35 -6.32
CA LEU A 470 32.39 0.51 -6.17
C LEU A 470 33.10 0.29 -4.84
N VAL A 471 32.36 0.14 -3.74
CA VAL A 471 32.95 -0.13 -2.41
C VAL A 471 33.60 -1.50 -2.34
N ILE A 472 32.94 -2.53 -2.88
CA ILE A 472 33.49 -3.88 -2.91
C ILE A 472 34.82 -3.89 -3.67
N PHE A 473 34.85 -3.25 -4.85
CA PHE A 473 36.07 -3.11 -5.63
C PHE A 473 37.18 -2.34 -4.86
N GLY A 474 36.81 -1.25 -4.19
CA GLY A 474 37.73 -0.49 -3.34
C GLY A 474 38.35 -1.33 -2.21
N TYR A 475 37.54 -2.13 -1.50
CA TYR A 475 38.05 -3.03 -0.46
C TYR A 475 38.89 -4.18 -1.02
N VAL A 476 38.56 -4.72 -2.20
CA VAL A 476 39.39 -5.74 -2.86
C VAL A 476 40.77 -5.17 -3.20
N ILE A 477 40.83 -3.96 -3.77
CA ILE A 477 42.11 -3.28 -4.04
C ILE A 477 42.88 -3.05 -2.74
N MET A 478 42.22 -2.59 -1.68
CA MET A 478 42.85 -2.38 -0.37
C MET A 478 43.43 -3.69 0.21
N MET A 479 42.70 -4.80 0.11
CA MET A 479 43.18 -6.11 0.54
C MET A 479 44.36 -6.61 -0.29
N LEU A 480 44.33 -6.43 -1.61
CA LEU A 480 45.47 -6.73 -2.48
C LEU A 480 46.69 -5.89 -2.12
N ALA A 481 46.52 -4.59 -1.89
CA ALA A 481 47.59 -3.70 -1.45
C ALA A 481 48.14 -4.12 -0.07
N PHE A 482 47.28 -4.57 0.85
CA PHE A 482 47.69 -5.08 2.17
C PHE A 482 48.53 -6.36 2.05
N VAL A 483 48.11 -7.31 1.21
CA VAL A 483 48.89 -8.54 0.92
C VAL A 483 50.26 -8.17 0.35
N MET A 484 50.31 -7.24 -0.60
CA MET A 484 51.57 -6.79 -1.20
C MET A 484 52.49 -6.09 -0.20
N LEU A 485 51.97 -5.15 0.61
CA LEU A 485 52.79 -4.31 1.48
C LEU A 485 53.18 -4.97 2.81
N ILE A 486 52.38 -5.92 3.31
CA ILE A 486 52.61 -6.54 4.62
C ILE A 486 53.05 -8.00 4.48
N ILE A 487 52.31 -8.80 3.71
CA ILE A 487 52.50 -10.26 3.70
C ILE A 487 53.74 -10.65 2.93
N LEU A 488 53.98 -10.10 1.74
CA LEU A 488 55.15 -10.45 0.93
C LEU A 488 56.50 -10.13 1.61
N PRO A 489 56.66 -8.97 2.29
CA PRO A 489 57.87 -8.71 3.08
C PRO A 489 58.10 -9.71 4.21
N CYS A 490 57.06 -10.27 4.83
CA CYS A 490 57.22 -11.33 5.86
C CYS A 490 57.83 -12.62 5.30
N PHE A 491 57.67 -12.88 3.99
CA PHE A 491 58.28 -14.02 3.30
C PHE A 491 59.64 -13.66 2.65
N GLY A 492 60.20 -12.50 2.97
CA GLY A 492 61.48 -12.03 2.44
C GLY A 492 61.42 -11.45 1.02
N ILE A 493 60.22 -11.30 0.44
CA ILE A 493 60.02 -10.69 -0.89
C ILE A 493 59.85 -9.19 -0.70
N GLN A 494 60.93 -8.44 -0.89
CA GLN A 494 60.96 -7.00 -0.68
C GLN A 494 60.55 -6.23 -1.94
N ILE A 495 59.50 -5.41 -1.82
CA ILE A 495 58.96 -4.58 -2.92
C ILE A 495 59.49 -3.14 -2.85
N ARG A 496 59.88 -2.67 -1.66
CA ARG A 496 60.42 -1.33 -1.43
C ARG A 496 61.93 -1.29 -1.64
N HIS A 497 62.43 -0.15 -2.08
CA HIS A 497 63.86 0.14 -2.12
C HIS A 497 64.40 0.42 -0.70
N LEU A 498 65.24 -0.47 -0.16
CA LEU A 498 65.82 -0.28 1.18
C LEU A 498 66.97 0.71 1.19
N THR A 499 67.10 1.46 2.28
CA THR A 499 68.29 2.30 2.51
C THR A 499 68.74 2.33 3.96
N ASN A 500 70.05 2.34 4.18
CA ASN A 500 70.65 2.40 5.52
C ASN A 500 70.37 3.70 6.29
N LEU A 501 69.85 4.74 5.62
CA LEU A 501 69.52 6.05 6.22
C LEU A 501 68.22 6.02 7.03
N THR A 502 67.27 5.18 6.62
CA THR A 502 65.93 5.09 7.22
C THR A 502 65.61 3.68 7.71
N ASP A 503 66.21 2.66 7.09
CA ASP A 503 66.08 1.26 7.47
C ASP A 503 67.32 0.79 8.23
N ARG A 504 67.12 0.07 9.34
CA ARG A 504 68.19 -0.61 10.08
C ARG A 504 68.31 -2.07 9.61
N ASN A 505 68.79 -2.99 10.44
CA ASN A 505 69.06 -4.37 10.01
C ASN A 505 67.78 -5.16 9.69
N LYS A 506 66.65 -4.83 10.33
CA LYS A 506 65.35 -5.44 10.04
C LYS A 506 64.40 -4.45 9.32
N PRO A 507 63.90 -4.77 8.12
CA PRO A 507 63.05 -3.86 7.36
C PRO A 507 61.63 -3.77 7.95
N LEU A 508 61.14 -2.55 8.10
CA LEU A 508 59.75 -2.27 8.44
C LEU A 508 58.89 -2.04 7.18
N PRO A 509 57.56 -2.31 7.25
CA PRO A 509 56.63 -2.08 6.14
C PRO A 509 56.62 -0.64 5.62
N LEU A 510 56.71 0.35 6.53
CA LEU A 510 56.83 1.77 6.18
C LEU A 510 58.24 2.26 6.43
N GLN A 511 58.76 3.08 5.50
CA GLN A 511 60.01 3.82 5.68
C GLN A 511 59.81 4.92 6.72
N THR A 512 60.17 4.61 7.97
CA THR A 512 59.86 5.43 9.15
C THR A 512 61.04 5.45 10.09
N TYR A 513 61.18 6.53 10.85
CA TYR A 513 62.24 6.65 11.84
C TYR A 513 61.66 6.78 13.25
N TYR A 514 62.11 5.91 14.15
CA TYR A 514 61.75 5.94 15.57
C TYR A 514 62.96 6.35 16.42
N PHE A 515 62.69 7.01 17.56
CA PHE A 515 63.74 7.46 18.48
C PHE A 515 64.40 6.33 19.30
N TYR A 516 63.86 5.11 19.23
CA TYR A 516 64.36 3.91 19.90
C TYR A 516 64.90 2.88 18.90
N ASP A 517 65.61 1.86 19.38
CA ASP A 517 66.23 0.83 18.54
C ASP A 517 65.23 -0.26 18.13
N THR A 518 64.68 -0.12 16.92
CA THR A 518 63.67 -1.05 16.39
C THR A 518 64.19 -2.44 16.05
N ASP A 519 65.50 -2.69 16.00
CA ASP A 519 66.02 -4.02 15.60
C ASP A 519 65.90 -5.06 16.72
N GLN A 520 65.81 -4.62 17.98
CA GLN A 520 65.77 -5.49 19.14
C GLN A 520 64.38 -6.12 19.33
N SER A 521 64.36 -7.41 19.68
CA SER A 521 63.12 -8.08 20.09
C SER A 521 62.85 -7.74 21.57
N PRO A 522 61.61 -7.35 21.98
CA PRO A 522 60.35 -7.42 21.23
C PRO A 522 59.94 -6.11 20.52
N GLN A 523 60.82 -5.09 20.46
CA GLN A 523 60.49 -3.76 19.94
C GLN A 523 60.15 -3.81 18.45
N PHE A 524 60.90 -4.58 17.66
CA PHE A 524 60.64 -4.80 16.24
C PHE A 524 59.20 -5.28 15.99
N GLU A 525 58.80 -6.34 16.70
CA GLU A 525 57.51 -7.02 16.53
C GLU A 525 56.35 -6.10 16.92
N LEU A 526 56.52 -5.31 17.98
CA LEU A 526 55.54 -4.31 18.41
C LEU A 526 55.39 -3.17 17.41
N THR A 527 56.50 -2.62 16.89
CA THR A 527 56.48 -1.56 15.88
C THR A 527 55.88 -2.05 14.57
N PHE A 528 56.27 -3.25 14.13
CA PHE A 528 55.71 -3.91 12.95
C PHE A 528 54.18 -4.04 13.08
N PHE A 529 53.70 -4.59 14.21
CA PHE A 529 52.27 -4.74 14.46
C PHE A 529 51.52 -3.40 14.52
N ALA A 530 52.11 -2.38 15.15
CA ALA A 530 51.56 -1.04 15.17
C ALA A 530 51.44 -0.43 13.77
N GLN A 531 52.45 -0.62 12.90
CA GLN A 531 52.39 -0.17 11.51
C GLN A 531 51.33 -0.91 10.70
N VAL A 532 51.20 -2.23 10.88
CA VAL A 532 50.14 -3.02 10.23
C VAL A 532 48.77 -2.47 10.60
N ILE A 533 48.48 -2.27 11.89
CA ILE A 533 47.22 -1.67 12.35
C ILE A 533 47.01 -0.29 11.71
N THR A 534 48.07 0.52 11.65
CA THR A 534 47.99 1.89 11.17
C THR A 534 47.74 1.97 9.67
N ILE A 535 48.41 1.12 8.87
CA ILE A 535 48.17 1.00 7.42
C ILE A 535 46.75 0.51 7.16
N SER A 536 46.28 -0.50 7.90
CA SER A 536 44.90 -0.98 7.79
C SER A 536 43.89 0.12 8.11
N LEU A 537 44.06 0.84 9.23
CA LEU A 537 43.19 1.95 9.61
C LEU A 537 43.20 3.06 8.55
N ALA A 538 44.38 3.47 8.07
CA ALA A 538 44.52 4.50 7.05
C ALA A 538 43.84 4.09 5.73
N GLY A 539 44.00 2.83 5.31
CA GLY A 539 43.33 2.26 4.15
C GLY A 539 41.81 2.30 4.30
N ILE A 540 41.28 1.84 5.45
CA ILE A 540 39.83 1.85 5.69
C ILE A 540 39.30 3.28 5.74
N ILE A 541 40.02 4.25 6.34
CA ILE A 541 39.61 5.66 6.35
C ILE A 541 39.52 6.18 4.91
N TYR A 542 40.57 5.99 4.13
CA TYR A 542 40.63 6.47 2.76
C TYR A 542 39.48 5.89 1.92
N THR A 543 39.35 4.56 1.88
CA THR A 543 38.35 3.87 1.07
C THR A 543 36.93 4.16 1.56
N SER A 544 36.67 4.23 2.87
CA SER A 544 35.32 4.44 3.41
C SER A 544 34.77 5.83 3.16
N VAL A 545 35.61 6.87 3.27
CA VAL A 545 35.21 8.25 3.00
C VAL A 545 34.87 8.44 1.52
N ASP A 546 35.68 7.86 0.62
CA ASP A 546 35.49 7.96 -0.83
C ASP A 546 34.29 7.14 -1.29
N ALA A 547 34.13 5.94 -0.72
CA ALA A 547 32.95 5.11 -0.88
C ALA A 547 31.66 5.84 -0.48
N PHE A 548 31.68 6.57 0.64
CA PHE A 548 30.53 7.33 1.11
C PHE A 548 30.21 8.50 0.17
N LEU A 549 31.21 9.23 -0.31
CA LEU A 549 31.00 10.25 -1.36
C LEU A 549 30.32 9.64 -2.59
N GLY A 550 30.82 8.51 -3.08
CA GLY A 550 30.23 7.79 -4.23
C GLY A 550 28.77 7.39 -4.00
N LEU A 551 28.42 6.92 -2.79
CA LEU A 551 27.03 6.61 -2.41
C LEU A 551 26.12 7.83 -2.53
N VAL A 552 26.55 8.95 -1.94
CA VAL A 552 25.75 10.17 -1.87
C VAL A 552 25.55 10.78 -3.26
N ILE A 553 26.60 10.78 -4.09
CA ILE A 553 26.54 11.22 -5.50
C ILE A 553 25.57 10.33 -6.31
N LEU A 554 25.67 9.01 -6.17
CA LEU A 554 24.79 8.10 -6.91
C LEU A 554 23.33 8.19 -6.43
N HIS A 555 23.11 8.48 -5.13
CA HIS A 555 21.78 8.74 -4.59
C HIS A 555 21.16 10.00 -5.18
N ILE A 556 21.86 11.15 -5.18
CA ILE A 556 21.32 12.38 -5.77
C ILE A 556 21.07 12.23 -7.28
N CYS A 557 21.96 11.57 -8.01
CA CYS A 557 21.74 11.26 -9.43
C CYS A 557 20.46 10.42 -9.65
N GLY A 558 20.19 9.45 -8.76
CA GLY A 558 18.95 8.68 -8.77
C GLY A 558 17.71 9.53 -8.48
N GLN A 559 17.80 10.44 -7.50
CA GLN A 559 16.69 11.34 -7.18
C GLN A 559 16.41 12.34 -8.31
N LEU A 560 17.45 12.93 -8.92
CA LEU A 560 17.32 13.84 -10.07
C LEU A 560 16.65 13.14 -11.25
N GLU A 561 17.01 11.88 -11.51
CA GLU A 561 16.37 11.13 -12.59
C GLU A 561 14.89 10.84 -12.31
N ASN A 562 14.54 10.45 -11.08
CA ASN A 562 13.14 10.27 -10.67
C ASN A 562 12.37 11.58 -10.75
N PHE A 563 12.97 12.67 -10.27
CA PHE A 563 12.41 14.01 -10.33
C PHE A 563 12.12 14.44 -11.78
N ARG A 564 13.07 14.25 -12.70
CA ARG A 564 12.89 14.51 -14.14
C ARG A 564 11.67 13.79 -14.70
N ARG A 565 11.49 12.50 -14.37
CA ARG A 565 10.33 11.71 -14.84
C ARG A 565 9.02 12.27 -14.29
N ARG A 566 8.98 12.70 -13.03
CA ARG A 566 7.82 13.39 -12.46
C ARG A 566 7.50 14.67 -13.22
N VAL A 567 8.49 15.53 -13.47
CA VAL A 567 8.34 16.80 -14.19
C VAL A 567 7.79 16.61 -15.60
N ILE A 568 8.27 15.61 -16.35
CA ILE A 568 7.76 15.32 -17.70
C ILE A 568 6.27 14.92 -17.66
N ASN A 569 5.87 14.15 -16.64
CA ASN A 569 4.49 13.68 -16.49
C ASN A 569 3.53 14.71 -15.87
N LEU A 570 4.02 15.90 -15.48
CA LEU A 570 3.16 16.94 -14.89
C LEU A 570 2.11 17.47 -15.86
N VAL A 571 2.37 17.44 -17.17
CA VAL A 571 1.46 17.97 -18.21
C VAL A 571 0.11 17.26 -18.18
N SER A 572 0.09 15.97 -17.82
CA SER A 572 -1.12 15.14 -17.81
C SER A 572 -1.87 15.17 -16.47
N CYS A 573 -1.41 15.95 -15.48
CA CYS A 573 -2.05 16.00 -14.15
C CYS A 573 -3.25 16.94 -14.13
N LYS A 574 -4.41 16.44 -13.66
CA LYS A 574 -5.63 17.24 -13.46
C LYS A 574 -5.42 18.37 -12.43
N ASP A 575 -4.70 18.09 -11.34
CA ASP A 575 -4.39 19.05 -10.27
C ASP A 575 -2.99 19.67 -10.45
N PHE A 576 -2.81 20.38 -11.58
CA PHE A 576 -1.52 20.91 -12.00
C PHE A 576 -0.82 21.77 -10.94
N ASN A 577 -1.53 22.72 -10.32
CA ASN A 577 -0.94 23.66 -9.37
C ASN A 577 -0.36 22.96 -8.13
N ASN A 578 -1.07 21.95 -7.62
CA ASN A 578 -0.61 21.18 -6.46
C ASN A 578 0.59 20.29 -6.86
N ALA A 579 0.53 19.65 -8.02
CA ALA A 579 1.63 18.83 -8.55
C ALA A 579 2.91 19.67 -8.81
N LEU A 580 2.76 20.89 -9.33
CA LEU A 580 3.86 21.82 -9.53
C LEU A 580 4.46 22.27 -8.20
N SER A 581 3.61 22.65 -7.23
CA SER A 581 4.07 23.03 -5.89
C SER A 581 4.88 21.92 -5.22
N ASN A 582 4.38 20.67 -5.24
CA ASN A 582 5.11 19.51 -4.73
C ASN A 582 6.44 19.27 -5.46
N SER A 583 6.47 19.52 -6.77
CA SER A 583 7.70 19.40 -7.57
C SER A 583 8.72 20.48 -7.19
N VAL A 584 8.30 21.72 -6.97
CA VAL A 584 9.17 22.81 -6.50
C VAL A 584 9.76 22.48 -5.13
N VAL A 585 8.92 22.04 -4.17
CA VAL A 585 9.38 21.62 -2.84
C VAL A 585 10.41 20.48 -2.93
N THR A 586 10.15 19.50 -3.79
CA THR A 586 11.09 18.39 -4.03
C THR A 586 12.41 18.90 -4.60
N HIS A 587 12.38 19.78 -5.59
CA HIS A 587 13.59 20.34 -6.20
C HIS A 587 14.41 21.17 -5.19
N LEU A 588 13.77 22.02 -4.39
CA LEU A 588 14.43 22.78 -3.33
C LEU A 588 15.07 21.88 -2.26
N ARG A 589 14.49 20.70 -2.01
CA ARG A 589 15.10 19.70 -1.12
C ARG A 589 16.32 19.04 -1.76
N LEU A 590 16.30 18.75 -3.06
CA LEU A 590 17.46 18.22 -3.79
C LEU A 590 18.61 19.24 -3.91
N ILE A 591 18.30 20.53 -4.06
CA ILE A 591 19.30 21.61 -4.02
C ILE A 591 19.98 21.63 -2.66
N ARG A 592 19.21 21.66 -1.55
CA ARG A 592 19.77 21.57 -0.20
C ARG A 592 20.61 20.31 0.02
N PHE A 593 20.23 19.19 -0.60
CA PHE A 593 21.03 17.97 -0.57
C PHE A 593 22.38 18.16 -1.28
N ALA A 594 22.39 18.77 -2.46
CA ALA A 594 23.61 19.10 -3.21
C ALA A 594 24.50 20.09 -2.44
N ASP A 595 23.93 21.15 -1.88
CA ASP A 595 24.67 22.15 -1.08
C ASP A 595 25.39 21.49 0.11
N ASN A 596 24.74 20.53 0.78
CA ASN A 596 25.36 19.78 1.88
C ASN A 596 26.51 18.88 1.40
N ILE A 597 26.42 18.31 0.19
CA ILE A 597 27.53 17.56 -0.42
C ILE A 597 28.69 18.52 -0.69
N GLU A 598 28.42 19.66 -1.34
CA GLU A 598 29.42 20.65 -1.69
C GLU A 598 30.14 21.19 -0.44
N ASP A 599 29.39 21.60 0.58
CA ASP A 599 29.92 22.11 1.85
C ASP A 599 30.82 21.08 2.57
N THR A 600 30.55 19.78 2.39
CA THR A 600 31.33 18.71 3.02
C THR A 600 32.56 18.33 2.21
N PHE A 601 32.42 18.19 0.89
CA PHE A 601 33.41 17.51 0.05
C PHE A 601 34.26 18.44 -0.81
N THR A 602 33.89 19.71 -1.03
CA THR A 602 34.64 20.62 -1.90
C THR A 602 36.09 20.82 -1.46
N LEU A 603 36.31 21.14 -0.18
CA LEU A 603 37.67 21.31 0.36
C LEU A 603 38.48 20.00 0.26
N MET A 604 37.82 18.87 0.54
CA MET A 604 38.45 17.55 0.50
C MET A 604 38.88 17.17 -0.92
N MET A 605 38.03 17.44 -1.91
CA MET A 605 38.29 17.20 -3.33
C MET A 605 39.43 18.09 -3.86
N LEU A 606 39.44 19.37 -3.47
CA LEU A 606 40.53 20.30 -3.82
C LEU A 606 41.88 19.81 -3.28
N GLY A 607 41.91 19.41 -2.00
CA GLY A 607 43.11 18.84 -1.37
C GLY A 607 43.56 17.53 -2.01
N LEU A 608 42.63 16.72 -2.52
CA LEU A 608 42.95 15.46 -3.17
C LEU A 608 43.52 15.65 -4.59
N LEU A 609 42.97 16.59 -5.36
CA LEU A 609 43.47 16.93 -6.69
C LEU A 609 44.87 17.55 -6.63
N SER A 610 45.12 18.44 -5.66
CA SER A 610 46.46 18.99 -5.45
C SER A 610 47.47 17.90 -5.05
N TYR A 611 47.06 16.98 -4.17
CA TYR A 611 47.84 15.80 -3.82
C TYR A 611 48.20 14.94 -5.05
N PHE A 612 47.22 14.56 -5.87
CA PHE A 612 47.47 13.75 -7.06
C PHE A 612 48.42 14.46 -8.04
N GLY A 613 48.27 15.77 -8.23
CA GLY A 613 49.16 16.57 -9.06
C GLY A 613 50.61 16.55 -8.56
N ILE A 614 50.82 16.77 -7.25
CA ILE A 614 52.16 16.74 -6.64
C ILE A 614 52.78 15.35 -6.83
N VAL A 615 52.09 14.28 -6.44
CA VAL A 615 52.63 12.91 -6.55
C VAL A 615 52.89 12.52 -8.00
N PHE A 616 52.04 12.93 -8.93
CA PHE A 616 52.25 12.68 -10.35
C PHE A 616 53.55 13.33 -10.87
N CYS A 617 53.78 14.61 -10.53
CA CYS A 617 55.03 15.30 -10.88
C CYS A 617 56.27 14.61 -10.27
N LEU A 618 56.17 14.21 -9.01
CA LEU A 618 57.23 13.50 -8.29
C LEU A 618 57.55 12.13 -8.89
N CYS A 619 56.52 11.34 -9.23
CA CYS A 619 56.67 10.06 -9.90
C CYS A 619 57.27 10.23 -11.31
N GLY A 620 56.87 11.27 -12.05
CA GLY A 620 57.41 11.58 -13.37
C GLY A 620 58.89 11.96 -13.33
N PHE A 621 59.30 12.76 -12.34
CA PHE A 621 60.71 13.10 -12.12
C PHE A 621 61.54 11.84 -11.84
N LEU A 622 61.11 10.99 -10.91
CA LEU A 622 61.78 9.73 -10.58
C LEU A 622 61.88 8.79 -11.80
N LEU A 623 60.81 8.68 -12.59
CA LEU A 623 60.81 7.87 -13.81
C LEU A 623 61.85 8.37 -14.81
N LEU A 624 61.93 9.70 -15.01
CA LEU A 624 62.91 10.30 -15.92
C LEU A 624 64.35 10.02 -15.46
N THR A 625 64.62 10.15 -14.17
CA THR A 625 65.95 9.87 -13.59
C THR A 625 66.35 8.40 -13.80
N VAL A 626 65.44 7.46 -13.57
CA VAL A 626 65.71 6.02 -13.77
C VAL A 626 65.97 5.69 -15.24
N VAL A 627 65.28 6.36 -16.18
CA VAL A 627 65.45 6.14 -17.63
C VAL A 627 66.73 6.79 -18.17
N THR A 628 67.17 7.91 -17.61
CA THR A 628 68.37 8.64 -18.09
C THR A 628 69.70 8.12 -17.54
N ASP A 629 69.69 7.39 -16.42
CA ASP A 629 70.90 6.83 -15.84
C ASP A 629 71.38 5.57 -16.60
N LYS A 630 72.47 5.72 -17.37
CA LYS A 630 73.01 4.68 -18.27
C LYS A 630 73.63 3.47 -17.56
N LYS A 631 73.78 3.48 -16.23
CA LYS A 631 74.41 2.38 -15.45
C LYS A 631 73.46 1.24 -15.04
N VAL A 632 72.15 1.34 -15.31
CA VAL A 632 71.13 0.48 -14.67
C VAL A 632 70.27 -0.30 -15.70
N SER A 633 70.87 -0.91 -16.73
CA SER A 633 70.09 -1.47 -17.85
C SER A 633 69.27 -2.73 -17.52
N ASN A 634 69.65 -3.53 -16.50
CA ASN A 634 68.91 -4.76 -16.13
C ASN A 634 68.18 -4.67 -14.76
N ALA A 635 68.64 -3.82 -13.84
CA ALA A 635 68.03 -3.65 -12.51
C ALA A 635 66.96 -2.54 -12.42
N GLY A 636 66.88 -1.65 -13.43
CA GLY A 636 65.96 -0.51 -13.43
C GLY A 636 64.57 -0.84 -13.97
N LEU A 637 64.40 -1.95 -14.69
CA LEU A 637 63.13 -2.35 -15.30
C LEU A 637 62.02 -2.64 -14.26
N PRO A 638 62.26 -3.38 -13.15
CA PRO A 638 61.25 -3.60 -12.11
C PRO A 638 60.84 -2.30 -11.41
N GLN A 639 61.80 -1.40 -11.15
CA GLN A 639 61.55 -0.11 -10.52
C GLN A 639 60.75 0.82 -11.44
N ALA A 640 61.10 0.91 -12.73
CA ALA A 640 60.34 1.65 -13.72
C ALA A 640 58.91 1.10 -13.89
N CYS A 641 58.75 -0.23 -13.89
CA CYS A 641 57.45 -0.90 -13.95
C CYS A 641 56.58 -0.57 -12.72
N TYR A 642 57.15 -0.65 -11.51
CA TYR A 642 56.48 -0.25 -10.27
C TYR A 642 56.02 1.22 -10.30
N MET A 643 56.87 2.13 -10.77
CA MET A 643 56.54 3.55 -10.91
C MET A 643 55.42 3.80 -11.93
N ALA A 644 55.45 3.09 -13.07
CA ALA A 644 54.40 3.17 -14.08
C ALA A 644 53.05 2.65 -13.55
N VAL A 645 53.05 1.55 -12.82
CA VAL A 645 51.84 1.01 -12.17
C VAL A 645 51.30 1.99 -11.13
N ALA A 646 52.15 2.58 -10.29
CA ALA A 646 51.73 3.59 -9.32
C ALA A 646 51.11 4.83 -9.99
N ALA A 647 51.70 5.31 -11.10
CA ALA A 647 51.16 6.42 -11.88
C ALA A 647 49.80 6.08 -12.52
N LEU A 648 49.62 4.87 -13.03
CA LEU A 648 48.34 4.39 -13.55
C LEU A 648 47.26 4.33 -12.46
N ILE A 649 47.61 3.88 -11.25
CA ILE A 649 46.69 3.86 -10.11
C ILE A 649 46.24 5.29 -9.75
N LEU A 650 47.17 6.25 -9.67
CA LEU A 650 46.86 7.66 -9.40
C LEU A 650 45.96 8.28 -10.48
N LEU A 651 46.24 7.99 -11.75
CA LEU A 651 45.43 8.46 -12.87
C LEU A 651 44.02 7.86 -12.84
N SER A 652 43.92 6.56 -12.53
CA SER A 652 42.62 5.87 -12.41
C SER A 652 41.75 6.46 -11.29
N HIS A 653 42.32 6.78 -10.13
CA HIS A 653 41.60 7.46 -9.06
C HIS A 653 41.14 8.85 -9.50
N THR A 654 42.00 9.64 -10.13
CA THR A 654 41.65 10.97 -10.64
C THR A 654 40.47 10.88 -11.63
N PHE A 655 40.50 9.90 -12.53
CA PHE A 655 39.42 9.65 -13.48
C PHE A 655 38.09 9.30 -12.78
N LEU A 656 38.11 8.50 -11.71
CA LEU A 656 36.90 8.18 -10.94
C LEU A 656 36.26 9.43 -10.33
N TYR A 657 37.07 10.34 -9.78
CA TYR A 657 36.58 11.59 -9.20
C TYR A 657 36.01 12.54 -10.25
N CYS A 658 36.72 12.74 -11.36
CA CYS A 658 36.22 13.56 -12.47
C CYS A 658 34.94 12.95 -13.08
N GLY A 659 34.91 11.64 -13.26
CA GLY A 659 33.74 10.92 -13.77
C GLY A 659 32.52 11.02 -12.85
N ALA A 660 32.72 11.01 -11.52
CA ALA A 660 31.64 11.24 -10.57
C ALA A 660 31.06 12.66 -10.68
N GLY A 661 31.91 13.68 -10.86
CA GLY A 661 31.49 15.07 -11.12
C GLY A 661 30.70 15.22 -12.41
N GLU A 662 31.23 14.68 -13.52
CA GLU A 662 30.56 14.67 -14.83
C GLU A 662 29.20 13.97 -14.77
N LEU A 663 29.09 12.89 -14.00
CA LEU A 663 27.82 12.19 -13.83
C LEU A 663 26.74 13.10 -13.22
N ILE A 664 27.07 13.93 -12.23
CA ILE A 664 26.14 14.89 -11.63
C ILE A 664 25.71 15.93 -12.65
N ILE A 665 26.69 16.55 -13.34
CA ILE A 665 26.44 17.57 -14.37
C ILE A 665 25.52 17.03 -15.45
N GLN A 666 25.77 15.80 -15.92
CA GLN A 666 24.95 15.15 -16.94
C GLN A 666 23.48 14.97 -16.48
N HIS A 667 23.25 14.63 -15.20
CA HIS A 667 21.88 14.49 -14.68
C HIS A 667 21.20 15.84 -14.46
N LEU A 668 21.94 16.88 -14.05
CA LEU A 668 21.44 18.25 -13.98
C LEU A 668 21.00 18.75 -15.37
N LEU A 669 21.84 18.56 -16.39
CA LEU A 669 21.53 18.91 -17.79
C LEU A 669 20.32 18.13 -18.32
N LYS A 670 20.21 16.84 -18.01
CA LYS A 670 19.00 16.05 -18.38
C LYS A 670 17.76 16.57 -17.67
N THR A 671 17.88 17.01 -16.43
CA THR A 671 16.76 17.56 -15.65
C THR A 671 16.31 18.90 -16.21
N SER A 672 17.26 19.80 -16.54
CA SER A 672 16.96 21.07 -17.22
C SER A 672 16.32 20.87 -18.60
N ALA A 673 16.79 19.90 -19.39
CA ALA A 673 16.13 19.51 -20.62
C ALA A 673 14.69 19.03 -20.40
N GLY A 674 14.44 18.28 -19.32
CA GLY A 674 13.09 17.87 -18.91
C GLY A 674 12.16 19.05 -18.60
N TYR A 675 12.67 20.09 -17.94
CA TYR A 675 11.93 21.34 -17.74
C TYR A 675 11.60 22.05 -19.05
N ILE A 676 12.55 22.12 -19.99
CA ILE A 676 12.33 22.73 -21.30
C ILE A 676 11.27 21.96 -22.09
N SER A 677 11.35 20.63 -22.14
CA SER A 677 10.34 19.79 -22.79
C SER A 677 8.95 19.99 -22.17
N PHE A 678 8.88 20.09 -20.84
CA PHE A 678 7.64 20.41 -20.14
C PHE A 678 7.06 21.78 -20.55
N LEU A 679 7.90 22.82 -20.59
CA LEU A 679 7.48 24.17 -21.00
C LEU A 679 6.99 24.21 -22.46
N LEU A 680 7.65 23.48 -23.36
CA LEU A 680 7.25 23.38 -24.76
C LEU A 680 5.91 22.65 -24.90
N ALA A 681 5.73 21.52 -24.21
CA ALA A 681 4.49 20.73 -24.25
C ALA A 681 3.28 21.45 -23.66
N LYS A 682 3.48 22.43 -22.76
CA LYS A 682 2.40 23.27 -22.23
C LYS A 682 2.05 24.43 -23.17
N ARG A 683 2.97 24.83 -24.06
CA ARG A 683 2.79 25.94 -25.00
C ARG A 683 2.12 25.48 -26.30
N SER A 684 2.28 24.22 -26.69
CA SER A 684 1.51 23.53 -27.75
C SER A 684 0.11 23.18 -27.28
#